data_AF-A0A258FVR4-F1
#
_entry.id   AF-A0A258FVR4-F1
#
_cell.length_a   1.000
_cell.length_b   1.000
_cell.length_c   1.000
_cell.angle_alpha   90.00
_cell.angle_beta   90.00
_cell.angle_gamma   90.00
#
_symmetry.space_group_name_H-M   'P 1'
#
loop_
_entity.id
_entity.type
_entity.pdbx_description
1 polymer ?
#
loop_
_entity_poly.entity_id
_entity_poly.type
_entity_poly.pdbx_seq_one_letter_code
_entity_poly.pdbx_strand_id
1 'polypeptide(L)'
;MNKFVIRLSIALALGAGLVVIAPAQPAGAAYSSAQIEDMLENGVATAHGMDAICFDNMRSRAYSSNFTSTGGGDLRNVINSGSSYDYATWLSKRGQGNAAVPVTVNAGTTVLPLQINDVLFLCGPLVNPNLDGSPPCSTSIYGRHILYANSTGGTPASRWIVNDWNANDRAPNAFGSGCMYPAKAFERTKIVSLSVAGDSTIPGTVSGGAGSVFNTFRNETSRYWFATPINVNFNAASPINASGRIHIVMRYKKFSAYHTTNEYRATKGCQASGPSSVTNGWLNVDDCGIQEAHLYIRLVLASDFNLSPQISISAPHISTVGGTERVSPSVVNSGTLAADRDIEWRVTRFVVAPNRNYGTSPGSNVPCTYFTGYQGATCQTIATGTQRFARGTTSLAAFDDAIGAYAIGTKICYATSVNPYKFDVNEWRHSVPQCTVVGKQPTAQLWGNDLRTGSAFTGTGNSNAKAVGALIAAPTGYKGTWVEYGVLAPRAVTFLSSGSGLARSGALAAQAEWSKLTAANTTAVYGNFVPTAASLGLQPDIAAYFLQPGLKGITVDNAPGNLSLGNMLNVTKVNSRVYVRLAGTVTITNNITLDDDTNLQDNSLFPQIVIIANNINIHHNVSRLDAWLIAKADAGGAGG
;
A
#
# COMPACT_ATOMS: atom_id res chain seq x y z
N MET A 1 1.55 58.14 -1.64
CA MET A 1 1.83 57.51 -2.95
C MET A 1 2.54 56.19 -2.72
N ASN A 2 1.86 55.06 -2.86
CA ASN A 2 2.34 53.85 -3.54
C ASN A 2 1.33 52.72 -3.37
N LYS A 3 1.00 52.11 -4.51
CA LYS A 3 -0.09 51.16 -4.74
C LYS A 3 0.27 49.78 -4.19
N PHE A 4 -0.66 49.19 -3.45
CA PHE A 4 -0.73 47.76 -3.18
C PHE A 4 -1.07 47.01 -4.48
N VAL A 5 -0.21 46.08 -4.89
CA VAL A 5 -0.45 45.17 -6.02
C VAL A 5 -0.84 43.81 -5.45
N ILE A 6 -2.12 43.45 -5.62
CA ILE A 6 -2.63 42.09 -5.39
C ILE A 6 -2.21 41.24 -6.60
N ARG A 7 -1.37 40.23 -6.37
CA ARG A 7 -1.06 39.19 -7.37
C ARG A 7 -2.11 38.08 -7.26
N LEU A 8 -3.01 38.06 -8.24
CA LEU A 8 -3.93 36.97 -8.53
C LEU A 8 -3.11 35.74 -8.96
N SER A 9 -3.11 34.69 -8.15
CA SER A 9 -2.48 33.42 -8.50
C SER A 9 -3.49 32.56 -9.24
N ILE A 10 -3.36 32.52 -10.57
CA ILE A 10 -4.07 31.57 -11.44
C ILE A 10 -3.40 30.21 -11.25
N ALA A 11 -4.08 29.29 -10.57
CA ALA A 11 -3.68 27.89 -10.55
C ALA A 11 -4.12 27.25 -11.88
N LEU A 12 -3.18 27.19 -12.85
CA LEU A 12 -3.31 26.28 -14.00
C LEU A 12 -3.15 24.85 -13.47
N ALA A 13 -4.26 24.16 -13.24
CA ALA A 13 -4.26 22.71 -13.13
C ALA A 13 -4.07 22.12 -14.54
N LEU A 14 -2.83 21.76 -14.87
CA LEU A 14 -2.50 20.87 -15.98
C LEU A 14 -2.93 19.45 -15.59
N GLY A 15 -4.23 19.19 -15.62
CA GLY A 15 -4.76 17.84 -15.68
C GLY A 15 -4.49 17.31 -17.09
N ALA A 16 -3.85 16.14 -17.18
CA ALA A 16 -3.85 15.34 -18.39
C ALA A 16 -5.31 14.99 -18.72
N GLY A 17 -5.96 15.86 -19.48
CA GLY A 17 -7.30 15.61 -20.00
C GLY A 17 -7.20 14.43 -20.95
N LEU A 18 -7.78 13.29 -20.57
CA LEU A 18 -8.46 12.50 -21.57
C LEU A 18 -9.42 13.47 -22.26
N VAL A 19 -9.10 13.84 -23.50
CA VAL A 19 -10.07 14.49 -24.38
C VAL A 19 -11.12 13.41 -24.65
N VAL A 20 -12.09 13.31 -23.76
CA VAL A 20 -13.37 12.70 -24.12
C VAL A 20 -13.91 13.64 -25.18
N ILE A 21 -13.84 13.19 -26.43
CA ILE A 21 -14.55 13.83 -27.53
C ILE A 21 -16.03 13.67 -27.18
N ALA A 22 -16.57 14.60 -26.40
CA ALA A 22 -18.00 14.67 -26.17
C ALA A 22 -18.63 14.91 -27.55
N PRO A 23 -19.55 14.05 -28.01
CA PRO A 23 -20.26 14.32 -29.25
C PRO A 23 -20.91 15.70 -29.15
N ALA A 24 -20.71 16.53 -30.18
CA ALA A 24 -21.29 17.86 -30.24
C ALA A 24 -22.80 17.79 -29.97
N GLN A 25 -23.27 18.60 -29.01
CA GLN A 25 -24.67 18.69 -28.62
C GLN A 25 -25.50 19.08 -29.87
N PRO A 26 -26.55 18.31 -30.25
CA PRO A 26 -27.42 18.74 -31.31
C PRO A 26 -28.08 20.07 -30.91
N ALA A 27 -28.09 21.05 -31.81
CA ALA A 27 -28.73 22.33 -31.57
C ALA A 27 -30.21 22.12 -31.19
N GLY A 28 -30.61 22.60 -30.02
CA GLY A 28 -32.00 22.52 -29.52
C GLY A 28 -32.28 21.49 -28.40
N ALA A 29 -31.31 20.67 -27.99
CA ALA A 29 -31.45 19.78 -26.83
C ALA A 29 -31.30 20.55 -25.50
N ALA A 30 -32.14 20.24 -24.51
CA ALA A 30 -32.06 20.88 -23.19
C ALA A 30 -30.92 20.34 -22.32
N TYR A 31 -30.63 19.05 -22.46
CA TYR A 31 -29.59 18.35 -21.71
C TYR A 31 -28.55 17.72 -22.64
N SER A 32 -27.29 17.82 -22.25
CA SER A 32 -26.20 17.03 -22.83
C SER A 32 -26.25 15.58 -22.33
N SER A 33 -25.62 14.65 -23.06
CA SER A 33 -25.51 13.25 -22.61
C SER A 33 -24.83 13.13 -21.24
N ALA A 34 -23.83 13.96 -20.94
CA ALA A 34 -23.17 13.96 -19.64
C ALA A 34 -24.12 14.41 -18.51
N GLN A 35 -24.97 15.40 -18.75
CA GLN A 35 -25.99 15.79 -17.78
C GLN A 35 -27.01 14.68 -17.56
N ILE A 36 -27.47 14.01 -18.63
CA ILE A 36 -28.38 12.87 -18.51
C ILE A 36 -27.73 11.70 -17.78
N GLU A 37 -26.43 11.47 -18.02
CA GLU A 37 -25.63 10.47 -17.30
C GLU A 37 -25.65 10.74 -15.79
N ASP A 38 -25.48 11.99 -15.38
CA ASP A 38 -25.50 12.39 -13.97
C ASP A 38 -26.91 12.46 -13.36
N MET A 39 -27.95 12.58 -14.19
CA MET A 39 -29.32 12.82 -13.75
C MET A 39 -30.19 11.56 -13.70
N LEU A 40 -29.90 10.49 -14.44
CA LEU A 40 -30.71 9.25 -14.46
C LEU A 40 -30.11 8.14 -13.58
N GLU A 41 -30.96 7.24 -13.09
CA GLU A 41 -30.60 6.14 -12.18
C GLU A 41 -29.34 5.38 -12.59
N ASN A 42 -29.28 4.91 -13.84
CA ASN A 42 -28.13 4.23 -14.44
C ASN A 42 -27.59 5.00 -15.65
N GLY A 43 -27.66 6.33 -15.58
CA GLY A 43 -27.25 7.20 -16.68
C GLY A 43 -28.06 6.99 -17.96
N VAL A 44 -27.41 7.16 -19.11
CA VAL A 44 -28.04 7.02 -20.43
C VAL A 44 -28.57 5.61 -20.68
N ALA A 45 -28.01 4.59 -20.01
CA ALA A 45 -28.50 3.21 -20.10
C ALA A 45 -29.98 3.08 -19.64
N THR A 46 -30.41 3.85 -18.63
CA THR A 46 -31.82 3.90 -18.22
C THR A 46 -32.70 4.38 -19.37
N ALA A 47 -32.30 5.46 -20.05
CA ALA A 47 -33.05 6.02 -21.17
C ALA A 47 -33.05 5.09 -22.39
N HIS A 48 -31.92 4.46 -22.69
CA HIS A 48 -31.83 3.47 -23.77
C HIS A 48 -32.76 2.29 -23.52
N GLY A 49 -32.83 1.76 -22.30
CA GLY A 49 -33.76 0.69 -21.92
C GLY A 49 -35.23 1.08 -22.14
N MET A 50 -35.63 2.27 -21.68
CA MET A 50 -36.99 2.80 -21.89
C MET A 50 -37.32 2.94 -23.38
N ASP A 51 -36.43 3.57 -24.17
CA ASP A 51 -36.67 3.81 -25.59
C ASP A 51 -36.62 2.50 -26.41
N ALA A 52 -35.84 1.50 -25.99
CA ALA A 52 -35.78 0.19 -26.61
C ALA A 52 -37.10 -0.59 -26.46
N ILE A 53 -37.71 -0.56 -25.27
CA ILE A 53 -39.06 -1.15 -25.04
C ILE A 53 -40.07 -0.49 -25.97
N CYS A 54 -39.99 0.83 -26.12
CA CYS A 54 -40.84 1.58 -27.03
C CYS A 54 -40.60 1.22 -28.51
N PHE A 55 -39.33 1.09 -28.91
CA PHE A 55 -38.92 0.72 -30.26
C PHE A 55 -39.47 -0.66 -30.64
N ASP A 56 -39.32 -1.66 -29.75
CA ASP A 56 -39.77 -3.02 -29.99
C ASP A 56 -41.29 -3.17 -30.06
N ASN A 57 -42.02 -2.44 -29.23
CA ASN A 57 -43.48 -2.38 -29.31
C ASN A 57 -43.95 -1.77 -30.64
N MET A 58 -43.31 -0.68 -31.09
CA MET A 58 -43.61 -0.07 -32.38
C MET A 58 -43.26 -1.00 -33.56
N ARG A 59 -42.11 -1.68 -33.48
CA ARG A 59 -41.64 -2.63 -34.50
C ARG A 59 -42.58 -3.83 -34.64
N SER A 60 -43.09 -4.36 -33.54
CA SER A 60 -43.95 -5.55 -33.54
C SER A 60 -45.40 -5.25 -33.92
N ARG A 61 -45.95 -4.08 -33.57
CA ARG A 61 -47.39 -3.80 -33.70
C ARG A 61 -47.76 -2.78 -34.76
N ALA A 62 -46.80 -1.97 -35.20
CA ALA A 62 -47.08 -0.76 -35.97
C ALA A 62 -46.24 -0.63 -37.25
N TYR A 63 -45.39 -1.60 -37.57
CA TYR A 63 -44.42 -1.52 -38.68
C TYR A 63 -45.08 -1.15 -40.03
N SER A 64 -46.17 -1.83 -40.38
CA SER A 64 -46.93 -1.62 -41.62
C SER A 64 -48.14 -0.69 -41.45
N SER A 65 -48.47 -0.32 -40.21
CA SER A 65 -49.61 0.55 -39.90
C SER A 65 -49.38 1.97 -40.39
N ASN A 66 -50.44 2.62 -40.87
CA ASN A 66 -50.42 4.02 -41.24
C ASN A 66 -51.12 4.89 -40.19
N PHE A 67 -50.68 6.15 -40.11
CA PHE A 67 -51.39 7.25 -39.50
C PHE A 67 -52.22 7.91 -40.60
N THR A 68 -53.49 8.25 -40.35
CA THR A 68 -54.26 9.12 -41.26
C THR A 68 -54.50 10.47 -40.59
N SER A 69 -54.58 11.54 -41.39
CA SER A 69 -54.70 12.93 -40.92
C SER A 69 -55.95 13.20 -40.05
N THR A 70 -56.91 12.28 -40.03
CA THR A 70 -58.11 12.34 -39.17
C THR A 70 -57.90 11.73 -37.78
N GLY A 71 -56.66 11.33 -37.42
CA GLY A 71 -56.36 10.73 -36.12
C GLY A 71 -56.83 9.28 -35.96
N GLY A 72 -57.34 8.66 -37.03
CA GLY A 72 -57.68 7.24 -37.10
C GLY A 72 -56.52 6.39 -37.63
N GLY A 73 -56.40 5.16 -37.13
CA GLY A 73 -55.47 4.14 -37.62
C GLY A 73 -54.81 3.30 -36.51
N ASP A 74 -54.35 2.10 -36.86
CA ASP A 74 -53.73 1.16 -35.92
C ASP A 74 -52.47 1.72 -35.25
N LEU A 75 -51.68 2.51 -35.99
CA LEU A 75 -50.47 3.17 -35.48
C LEU A 75 -50.78 4.11 -34.31
N ARG A 76 -51.93 4.79 -34.35
CA ARG A 76 -52.38 5.68 -33.29
C ARG A 76 -52.69 4.91 -32.01
N ASN A 77 -53.40 3.79 -32.15
CA ASN A 77 -53.74 2.92 -31.04
C ASN A 77 -52.46 2.35 -30.41
N VAL A 78 -51.46 1.97 -31.21
CA VAL A 78 -50.17 1.49 -30.68
C VAL A 78 -49.43 2.57 -29.89
N ILE A 79 -49.40 3.83 -30.38
CA ILE A 79 -48.81 4.95 -29.64
C ILE A 79 -49.53 5.18 -28.29
N ASN A 80 -50.86 5.09 -28.28
CA ASN A 80 -51.67 5.39 -27.09
C ASN A 80 -51.78 4.24 -26.09
N SER A 81 -51.67 2.98 -26.53
CA SER A 81 -52.05 1.79 -25.75
C SER A 81 -50.98 1.27 -24.81
N GLY A 82 -49.84 1.97 -24.63
CA GLY A 82 -49.01 1.74 -23.44
C GLY A 82 -47.51 1.62 -23.64
N SER A 83 -46.89 2.27 -24.63
CA SER A 83 -45.42 2.25 -24.76
C SER A 83 -44.83 3.52 -25.40
N SER A 84 -45.44 4.69 -25.17
CA SER A 84 -44.89 5.96 -25.69
C SER A 84 -44.47 6.94 -24.61
N TYR A 85 -44.89 6.68 -23.38
CA TYR A 85 -44.45 7.38 -22.17
C TYR A 85 -43.92 6.34 -21.22
N ASP A 86 -42.70 6.54 -20.76
CA ASP A 86 -42.07 5.72 -19.72
C ASP A 86 -41.78 6.59 -18.50
N TYR A 87 -41.55 6.00 -17.34
CA TYR A 87 -41.22 6.75 -16.14
C TYR A 87 -40.26 5.95 -15.27
N ALA A 88 -39.41 6.66 -14.54
CA ALA A 88 -38.61 6.07 -13.49
C ALA A 88 -38.68 6.93 -12.24
N THR A 89 -38.73 6.24 -11.10
CA THR A 89 -38.59 6.83 -9.78
C THR A 89 -37.52 6.05 -9.05
N TRP A 90 -36.49 6.71 -8.53
CA TRP A 90 -35.36 6.04 -7.87
C TRP A 90 -34.78 6.89 -6.74
N LEU A 91 -33.95 6.26 -5.92
CA LEU A 91 -33.29 6.86 -4.77
C LEU A 91 -31.84 7.18 -5.12
N SER A 92 -31.35 8.35 -4.70
CA SER A 92 -29.96 8.74 -4.91
C SER A 92 -29.41 9.57 -3.76
N LYS A 93 -28.10 9.85 -3.78
CA LYS A 93 -27.48 10.80 -2.86
C LYS A 93 -28.02 12.20 -3.15
N ARG A 94 -28.25 12.99 -2.10
CA ARG A 94 -28.68 14.39 -2.29
C ARG A 94 -27.67 15.16 -3.16
N GLY A 95 -28.18 15.81 -4.21
CA GLY A 95 -27.40 16.56 -5.19
C GLY A 95 -26.79 15.72 -6.32
N GLN A 96 -27.03 14.40 -6.37
CA GLN A 96 -26.57 13.51 -7.45
C GLN A 96 -27.77 12.68 -7.94
N GLY A 97 -28.12 12.75 -9.21
CA GLY A 97 -29.25 11.96 -9.74
C GLY A 97 -28.89 10.48 -9.93
N ASN A 98 -27.71 10.21 -10.47
CA ASN A 98 -27.24 8.86 -10.78
C ASN A 98 -27.03 8.01 -9.51
N ALA A 99 -27.60 6.80 -9.52
CA ALA A 99 -27.58 5.83 -8.43
C ALA A 99 -26.75 4.57 -8.75
N ALA A 100 -26.25 4.43 -9.98
CA ALA A 100 -25.32 3.36 -10.35
C ALA A 100 -23.98 3.49 -9.63
N VAL A 101 -23.57 4.73 -9.32
CA VAL A 101 -22.41 4.99 -8.47
C VAL A 101 -22.79 4.79 -7.01
N PRO A 102 -22.19 3.82 -6.30
CA PRO A 102 -22.51 3.59 -4.90
C PRO A 102 -22.19 4.81 -4.03
N VAL A 103 -23.01 5.04 -3.01
CA VAL A 103 -22.78 6.15 -2.07
C VAL A 103 -21.73 5.75 -1.06
N THR A 104 -20.59 6.43 -1.09
CA THR A 104 -19.53 6.28 -0.08
C THR A 104 -19.95 6.92 1.25
N VAL A 105 -19.87 6.16 2.34
CA VAL A 105 -20.25 6.60 3.70
C VAL A 105 -19.15 6.30 4.71
N ASN A 106 -18.88 7.21 5.65
CA ASN A 106 -17.91 6.97 6.71
C ASN A 106 -18.45 5.97 7.73
N ALA A 107 -17.56 5.16 8.31
CA ALA A 107 -17.90 4.32 9.45
C ALA A 107 -18.48 5.17 10.60
N GLY A 108 -19.51 4.66 11.25
CA GLY A 108 -20.21 5.37 12.32
C GLY A 108 -21.33 6.31 11.86
N THR A 109 -21.56 6.47 10.54
CA THR A 109 -22.65 7.32 10.04
C THR A 109 -24.01 6.79 10.52
N THR A 110 -24.84 7.68 11.07
CA THR A 110 -26.19 7.35 11.57
C THR A 110 -27.32 7.99 10.75
N VAL A 111 -27.05 9.09 10.04
CA VAL A 111 -28.02 9.78 9.20
C VAL A 111 -27.41 10.00 7.82
N LEU A 112 -28.11 9.54 6.77
CA LEU A 112 -27.71 9.70 5.39
C LEU A 112 -28.72 10.59 4.63
N PRO A 113 -28.31 11.78 4.17
CA PRO A 113 -29.16 12.64 3.35
C PRO A 113 -29.29 12.08 1.93
N LEU A 114 -30.52 11.74 1.55
CA LEU A 114 -30.86 11.19 0.24
C LEU A 114 -31.89 12.09 -0.46
N GLN A 115 -32.18 11.76 -1.71
CA GLN A 115 -33.30 12.31 -2.47
C GLN A 115 -33.99 11.23 -3.29
N ILE A 116 -35.29 11.39 -3.53
CA ILE A 116 -36.06 10.59 -4.48
C ILE A 116 -36.22 11.43 -5.74
N ASN A 117 -35.88 10.85 -6.88
CA ASN A 117 -35.97 11.48 -8.19
C ASN A 117 -37.13 10.86 -8.96
N ASP A 118 -37.76 11.64 -9.83
CA ASP A 118 -38.83 11.19 -10.72
C ASP A 118 -38.63 11.80 -12.11
N VAL A 119 -38.78 10.97 -13.14
CA VAL A 119 -38.72 11.40 -14.53
C VAL A 119 -39.88 10.79 -15.31
N LEU A 120 -40.50 11.60 -16.16
CA LEU A 120 -41.35 11.15 -17.25
C LEU A 120 -40.56 11.25 -18.54
N PHE A 121 -40.42 10.13 -19.23
CA PHE A 121 -39.64 9.98 -20.45
C PHE A 121 -40.55 9.84 -21.67
N LEU A 122 -40.23 10.56 -22.74
CA LEU A 122 -40.93 10.48 -24.02
C LEU A 122 -40.14 9.66 -25.03
N CYS A 123 -40.76 8.57 -25.50
CA CYS A 123 -40.12 7.69 -26.47
C CYS A 123 -40.05 8.30 -27.88
N GLY A 124 -39.22 7.69 -28.73
CA GLY A 124 -38.98 8.05 -30.13
C GLY A 124 -40.20 8.51 -30.95
N PRO A 125 -41.39 7.86 -30.87
CA PRO A 125 -42.55 8.25 -31.67
C PRO A 125 -43.10 9.65 -31.33
N LEU A 126 -42.80 10.17 -30.14
CA LEU A 126 -43.32 11.41 -29.61
C LEU A 126 -42.35 12.60 -29.70
N VAL A 127 -41.14 12.44 -30.26
CA VAL A 127 -40.16 13.54 -30.36
C VAL A 127 -39.92 14.00 -31.78
N ASN A 128 -39.48 15.24 -31.98
CA ASN A 128 -39.23 15.76 -33.33
C ASN A 128 -37.98 15.11 -33.98
N PRO A 129 -38.07 14.56 -35.22
CA PRO A 129 -36.91 14.01 -35.94
C PRO A 129 -35.91 15.06 -36.45
N ASN A 130 -36.36 16.26 -36.80
CA ASN A 130 -35.59 17.20 -37.63
C ASN A 130 -34.91 18.35 -36.85
N LEU A 131 -35.14 18.48 -35.54
CA LEU A 131 -34.62 19.56 -34.68
C LEU A 131 -35.01 21.00 -35.11
N ASP A 132 -35.52 21.21 -36.32
CA ASP A 132 -35.89 22.49 -36.95
C ASP A 132 -37.33 22.94 -36.66
N GLY A 133 -38.07 22.20 -35.83
CA GLY A 133 -39.45 22.52 -35.47
C GLY A 133 -40.49 22.17 -36.54
N SER A 134 -40.10 21.58 -37.68
CA SER A 134 -41.07 21.10 -38.67
C SER A 134 -41.87 19.91 -38.10
N PRO A 135 -43.22 19.96 -38.08
CA PRO A 135 -44.02 18.88 -37.53
C PRO A 135 -43.93 17.66 -38.46
N PRO A 136 -43.41 16.49 -38.00
CA PRO A 136 -43.24 15.32 -38.88
C PRO A 136 -44.57 14.66 -39.29
N CYS A 137 -45.68 15.09 -38.70
CA CYS A 137 -46.96 14.40 -38.80
C CYS A 137 -48.11 15.33 -39.19
N SER A 138 -47.94 16.08 -40.28
CA SER A 138 -49.02 16.83 -40.92
C SER A 138 -49.78 16.02 -41.99
N THR A 139 -49.22 14.90 -42.46
CA THR A 139 -49.82 14.00 -43.48
C THR A 139 -49.50 12.53 -43.17
N SER A 140 -50.24 11.60 -43.77
CA SER A 140 -50.22 10.16 -43.44
C SER A 140 -48.80 9.55 -43.40
N ILE A 141 -48.37 9.06 -42.23
CA ILE A 141 -47.05 8.45 -42.00
C ILE A 141 -47.16 6.96 -41.66
N TYR A 142 -46.26 6.13 -42.20
CA TYR A 142 -46.16 4.71 -41.85
C TYR A 142 -45.25 4.50 -40.64
N GLY A 143 -45.55 3.51 -39.80
CA GLY A 143 -44.74 3.20 -38.62
C GLY A 143 -43.28 2.87 -38.96
N ARG A 144 -43.01 2.21 -40.11
CA ARG A 144 -41.64 2.01 -40.61
C ARG A 144 -40.83 3.31 -40.77
N HIS A 145 -41.46 4.43 -41.08
CA HIS A 145 -40.77 5.74 -41.20
C HIS A 145 -40.51 6.40 -39.83
N ILE A 146 -41.21 5.96 -38.78
CA ILE A 146 -40.92 6.35 -37.40
C ILE A 146 -39.77 5.49 -36.85
N LEU A 147 -39.75 4.21 -37.22
CA LEU A 147 -38.75 3.24 -36.77
C LEU A 147 -37.39 3.44 -37.45
N TYR A 148 -37.38 3.67 -38.77
CA TYR A 148 -36.16 3.63 -39.58
C TYR A 148 -35.94 4.91 -40.38
N ALA A 149 -34.67 5.21 -40.63
CA ALA A 149 -34.24 6.36 -41.42
C ALA A 149 -34.64 6.27 -42.91
N ASN A 150 -34.93 5.07 -43.41
CA ASN A 150 -35.39 4.82 -44.77
C ASN A 150 -36.52 3.78 -44.81
N SER A 151 -37.25 3.73 -45.92
CA SER A 151 -38.38 2.81 -46.11
C SER A 151 -37.98 1.34 -46.23
N THR A 152 -36.69 1.06 -46.46
CA THR A 152 -36.13 -0.28 -46.62
C THR A 152 -35.71 -0.94 -45.30
N GLY A 153 -35.71 -0.19 -44.19
CA GLY A 153 -35.29 -0.68 -42.87
C GLY A 153 -33.76 -0.74 -42.71
N GLY A 154 -33.29 -1.03 -41.49
CA GLY A 154 -31.89 -1.33 -41.20
C GLY A 154 -31.18 -0.33 -40.27
N THR A 155 -31.51 0.96 -40.33
CA THR A 155 -30.93 1.98 -39.45
C THR A 155 -32.05 2.68 -38.67
N PRO A 156 -32.04 2.66 -37.32
CA PRO A 156 -33.03 3.38 -36.53
C PRO A 156 -33.10 4.86 -36.91
N ALA A 157 -34.31 5.42 -36.92
CA ALA A 157 -34.48 6.86 -37.13
C ALA A 157 -33.73 7.64 -36.04
N SER A 158 -33.31 8.87 -36.36
CA SER A 158 -32.58 9.78 -35.45
C SER A 158 -33.32 10.09 -34.14
N ARG A 159 -34.58 9.67 -34.00
CA ARG A 159 -35.47 9.88 -32.86
C ARG A 159 -35.20 8.94 -31.69
N TRP A 160 -34.48 7.83 -31.93
CA TRP A 160 -34.30 6.76 -30.96
C TRP A 160 -32.95 6.84 -30.25
N ILE A 161 -32.92 6.43 -28.99
CA ILE A 161 -31.68 6.14 -28.28
C ILE A 161 -31.22 4.75 -28.71
N VAL A 162 -30.00 4.65 -29.24
CA VAL A 162 -29.48 3.42 -29.85
C VAL A 162 -28.24 2.86 -29.13
N ASN A 163 -27.77 3.54 -28.08
CA ASN A 163 -26.64 3.12 -27.26
C ASN A 163 -26.66 3.79 -25.88
N ASP A 164 -25.83 3.27 -24.98
CA ASP A 164 -25.78 3.66 -23.57
C ASP A 164 -24.95 4.92 -23.28
N TRP A 165 -24.55 5.69 -24.30
CA TRP A 165 -23.69 6.88 -24.13
C TRP A 165 -24.22 8.13 -24.85
N ASN A 166 -25.22 7.99 -25.72
CA ASN A 166 -25.88 9.10 -26.38
C ASN A 166 -27.33 9.22 -25.93
N ALA A 167 -27.60 10.17 -25.04
CA ALA A 167 -28.95 10.45 -24.56
C ALA A 167 -29.93 10.86 -25.68
N ASN A 168 -29.41 11.39 -26.80
CA ASN A 168 -30.21 11.84 -27.94
C ASN A 168 -31.43 12.68 -27.49
N ASP A 169 -31.19 13.66 -26.62
CA ASP A 169 -32.23 14.53 -26.09
C ASP A 169 -32.84 15.41 -27.19
N ARG A 170 -34.17 15.50 -27.20
CA ARG A 170 -34.96 16.11 -28.27
C ARG A 170 -36.25 16.71 -27.73
N ALA A 171 -36.68 17.81 -28.34
CA ALA A 171 -37.99 18.39 -28.08
C ALA A 171 -39.14 17.42 -28.41
N PRO A 172 -40.20 17.39 -27.58
CA PRO A 172 -41.41 16.68 -27.92
C PRO A 172 -42.08 17.26 -29.18
N ASN A 173 -42.87 16.46 -29.91
CA ASN A 173 -43.73 16.98 -30.97
C ASN A 173 -44.72 18.02 -30.40
N ALA A 174 -45.12 19.01 -31.20
CA ALA A 174 -46.03 20.07 -30.75
C ALA A 174 -47.40 19.55 -30.28
N PHE A 175 -48.02 20.25 -29.31
CA PHE A 175 -49.41 20.01 -28.92
C PHE A 175 -50.34 20.07 -30.14
N GLY A 176 -51.32 19.17 -30.20
CA GLY A 176 -52.27 19.09 -31.31
C GLY A 176 -51.72 18.45 -32.58
N SER A 177 -50.42 18.13 -32.67
CA SER A 177 -49.90 17.34 -33.77
C SER A 177 -50.44 15.91 -33.73
N GLY A 178 -50.67 15.30 -34.90
CA GLY A 178 -51.29 13.98 -35.00
C GLY A 178 -50.53 12.87 -34.24
N CYS A 179 -49.20 12.92 -34.27
CA CYS A 179 -48.33 11.98 -33.55
C CYS A 179 -48.13 12.31 -32.07
N MET A 180 -48.79 13.34 -31.53
CA MET A 180 -48.70 13.74 -30.12
C MET A 180 -50.04 13.71 -29.40
N TYR A 181 -51.17 13.45 -30.06
CA TYR A 181 -52.45 13.30 -29.36
C TYR A 181 -52.47 11.97 -28.55
N PRO A 182 -53.35 11.70 -27.56
CA PRO A 182 -53.51 12.64 -26.47
C PRO A 182 -52.12 12.96 -25.92
N ALA A 183 -51.79 14.24 -25.88
CA ALA A 183 -50.46 14.69 -25.50
C ALA A 183 -50.37 14.67 -23.99
N LYS A 184 -49.65 13.71 -23.39
CA LYS A 184 -49.37 13.80 -21.96
C LYS A 184 -48.68 15.15 -21.71
N ALA A 185 -49.20 15.88 -20.74
CA ALA A 185 -48.80 17.25 -20.46
C ALA A 185 -48.12 17.37 -19.10
N PHE A 186 -48.58 16.60 -18.12
CA PHE A 186 -47.94 16.52 -16.81
C PHE A 186 -48.42 15.30 -16.03
N GLU A 187 -47.71 14.98 -14.96
CA GLU A 187 -48.08 13.99 -13.97
C GLU A 187 -47.96 14.57 -12.56
N ARG A 188 -48.79 14.08 -11.66
CA ARG A 188 -48.66 14.34 -10.22
C ARG A 188 -48.54 13.03 -9.48
N THR A 189 -47.46 12.92 -8.70
CA THR A 189 -47.18 11.75 -7.87
C THR A 189 -47.07 12.21 -6.42
N LYS A 190 -48.06 11.90 -5.59
CA LYS A 190 -48.03 12.21 -4.16
C LYS A 190 -47.51 11.03 -3.37
N ILE A 191 -46.45 11.24 -2.60
CA ILE A 191 -45.93 10.24 -1.68
C ILE A 191 -46.89 10.16 -0.48
N VAL A 192 -47.45 8.98 -0.25
CA VAL A 192 -48.32 8.70 0.91
C VAL A 192 -47.48 8.29 2.12
N SER A 193 -46.54 7.36 1.91
CA SER A 193 -45.65 6.89 2.97
C SER A 193 -44.36 6.31 2.39
N LEU A 194 -43.32 6.33 3.21
CA LEU A 194 -42.02 5.72 2.93
C LEU A 194 -41.69 4.79 4.10
N SER A 195 -41.20 3.60 3.80
CA SER A 195 -40.77 2.63 4.83
C SER A 195 -39.54 1.87 4.36
N VAL A 196 -38.67 1.49 5.29
CA VAL A 196 -37.51 0.64 4.97
C VAL A 196 -37.98 -0.81 4.95
N ALA A 197 -37.70 -1.51 3.85
CA ALA A 197 -38.10 -2.90 3.68
C ALA A 197 -37.27 -3.83 4.59
N GLY A 198 -37.85 -4.97 4.97
CA GLY A 198 -37.20 -5.94 5.86
C GLY A 198 -35.98 -6.66 5.24
N ASP A 199 -35.85 -6.65 3.91
CA ASP A 199 -34.69 -7.18 3.18
C ASP A 199 -33.57 -6.13 2.98
N SER A 200 -33.71 -4.94 3.57
CA SER A 200 -32.64 -3.94 3.60
C SER A 200 -31.48 -4.46 4.46
N THR A 201 -30.31 -4.63 3.87
CA THR A 201 -29.09 -5.06 4.60
C THR A 201 -28.61 -4.01 5.60
N ILE A 202 -28.98 -2.74 5.40
CA ILE A 202 -28.75 -1.65 6.35
C ILE A 202 -30.14 -1.28 6.92
N PRO A 203 -30.47 -1.73 8.14
CA PRO A 203 -31.77 -1.45 8.74
C PRO A 203 -31.85 0.01 9.22
N GLY A 204 -33.06 0.56 9.27
CA GLY A 204 -33.27 1.94 9.69
C GLY A 204 -34.70 2.41 9.50
N THR A 205 -34.88 3.72 9.58
CA THR A 205 -36.13 4.41 9.26
C THR A 205 -35.86 5.52 8.26
N VAL A 206 -36.91 5.97 7.58
CA VAL A 206 -36.83 7.11 6.65
C VAL A 206 -37.71 8.23 7.19
N SER A 207 -37.16 9.46 7.18
CA SER A 207 -37.89 10.66 7.57
C SER A 207 -37.89 11.69 6.45
N GLY A 208 -38.96 12.50 6.39
CA GLY A 208 -39.22 13.42 5.29
C GLY A 208 -39.91 12.77 4.09
N GLY A 209 -40.29 13.58 3.10
CA GLY A 209 -40.88 13.15 1.84
C GLY A 209 -42.36 12.72 1.87
N ALA A 210 -42.87 12.13 2.96
CA ALA A 210 -44.29 11.81 3.07
C ALA A 210 -45.17 13.07 2.93
N GLY A 211 -46.26 12.95 2.16
CA GLY A 211 -47.14 14.06 1.79
C GLY A 211 -46.63 14.96 0.66
N SER A 212 -45.37 14.82 0.25
CA SER A 212 -44.77 15.61 -0.83
C SER A 212 -45.27 15.15 -2.20
N VAL A 213 -45.25 16.07 -3.17
CA VAL A 213 -45.78 15.83 -4.52
C VAL A 213 -44.70 16.10 -5.55
N PHE A 214 -44.38 15.09 -6.37
CA PHE A 214 -43.67 15.31 -7.62
C PHE A 214 -44.62 15.95 -8.62
N ASN A 215 -44.20 17.10 -9.15
CA ASN A 215 -44.89 17.77 -10.23
C ASN A 215 -44.03 17.67 -11.48
N THR A 216 -44.37 16.72 -12.34
CA THR A 216 -43.62 16.43 -13.55
C THR A 216 -44.33 17.10 -14.71
N PHE A 217 -43.81 18.23 -15.18
CA PHE A 217 -44.41 18.99 -16.28
C PHE A 217 -43.69 18.73 -17.60
N ARG A 218 -44.45 18.85 -18.68
CA ARG A 218 -43.92 18.86 -20.04
C ARG A 218 -42.81 19.88 -20.19
N ASN A 219 -41.66 19.41 -20.64
CA ASN A 219 -40.57 20.25 -21.11
C ASN A 219 -40.65 20.35 -22.63
N GLU A 220 -40.84 21.56 -23.16
CA GLU A 220 -40.97 21.76 -24.62
C GLU A 220 -39.63 21.59 -25.37
N THR A 221 -38.49 21.54 -24.67
CA THR A 221 -37.16 21.40 -25.28
C THR A 221 -36.50 20.05 -25.01
N SER A 222 -37.13 19.18 -24.21
CA SER A 222 -36.56 17.89 -23.82
C SER A 222 -37.58 16.76 -23.79
N ARG A 223 -37.12 15.54 -24.05
CA ARG A 223 -37.89 14.32 -23.81
C ARG A 223 -37.80 13.83 -22.36
N TYR A 224 -36.90 14.40 -21.59
CA TYR A 224 -36.67 14.09 -20.18
C TYR A 224 -37.38 15.12 -19.32
N TRP A 225 -38.51 14.75 -18.75
CA TRP A 225 -39.30 15.63 -17.90
C TRP A 225 -39.01 15.27 -16.45
N PHE A 226 -38.01 15.95 -15.88
CA PHE A 226 -37.62 15.73 -14.49
C PHE A 226 -38.51 16.54 -13.54
N ALA A 227 -38.95 15.90 -12.45
CA ALA A 227 -39.51 16.62 -11.32
C ALA A 227 -38.41 17.19 -10.42
N THR A 228 -38.74 18.18 -9.61
CA THR A 228 -37.88 18.59 -8.50
C THR A 228 -37.69 17.40 -7.52
N PRO A 229 -36.45 17.00 -7.19
CA PRO A 229 -36.22 15.89 -6.28
C PRO A 229 -36.80 16.15 -4.88
N ILE A 230 -37.33 15.10 -4.25
CA ILE A 230 -37.85 15.16 -2.89
C ILE A 230 -36.76 14.69 -1.92
N ASN A 231 -36.33 15.59 -1.04
CA ASN A 231 -35.32 15.28 -0.03
C ASN A 231 -35.89 14.38 1.07
N VAL A 232 -35.13 13.35 1.42
CA VAL A 232 -35.41 12.45 2.54
C VAL A 232 -34.13 12.22 3.35
N ASN A 233 -34.28 11.80 4.59
CA ASN A 233 -33.17 11.35 5.43
C ASN A 233 -33.38 9.88 5.78
N PHE A 234 -32.37 9.06 5.51
CA PHE A 234 -32.32 7.71 6.03
C PHE A 234 -31.61 7.72 7.39
N ASN A 235 -32.27 7.23 8.43
CA ASN A 235 -31.76 7.14 9.79
C ASN A 235 -31.45 5.67 10.08
N ALA A 236 -30.16 5.32 10.12
CA ALA A 236 -29.73 3.95 10.37
C ALA A 236 -30.10 3.52 11.80
N ALA A 237 -30.54 2.27 11.96
CA ALA A 237 -30.90 1.73 13.28
C ALA A 237 -29.68 1.55 14.20
N SER A 238 -28.48 1.50 13.63
CA SER A 238 -27.20 1.46 14.32
C SER A 238 -26.15 2.13 13.44
N PRO A 239 -25.01 2.59 14.00
CA PRO A 239 -23.95 3.20 13.20
C PRO A 239 -23.51 2.28 12.05
N ILE A 240 -23.43 2.83 10.83
CA ILE A 240 -23.09 2.05 9.63
C ILE A 240 -21.61 1.65 9.71
N ASN A 241 -21.35 0.34 9.75
CA ASN A 241 -20.00 -0.23 9.86
C ASN A 241 -19.69 -1.27 8.77
N ALA A 242 -20.56 -1.41 7.77
CA ALA A 242 -20.39 -2.30 6.63
C ALA A 242 -21.04 -1.71 5.39
N SER A 243 -20.49 -2.04 4.22
CA SER A 243 -21.14 -1.79 2.92
C SER A 243 -22.44 -2.59 2.82
N GLY A 244 -23.40 -2.08 2.04
CA GLY A 244 -24.70 -2.73 1.92
C GLY A 244 -25.63 -2.03 0.94
N ARG A 245 -26.92 -2.31 1.07
CA ARG A 245 -28.03 -1.79 0.30
C ARG A 245 -29.12 -1.31 1.25
N ILE A 246 -29.67 -0.14 0.93
CA ILE A 246 -30.92 0.37 1.50
C ILE A 246 -32.03 0.07 0.51
N HIS A 247 -33.15 -0.46 1.00
CA HIS A 247 -34.37 -0.67 0.22
C HIS A 247 -35.53 0.10 0.88
N ILE A 248 -36.07 1.08 0.16
CA ILE A 248 -37.23 1.88 0.58
C ILE A 248 -38.44 1.49 -0.25
N VAL A 249 -39.53 1.11 0.42
CA VAL A 249 -40.84 0.97 -0.18
C VAL A 249 -41.55 2.31 -0.13
N MET A 250 -41.87 2.85 -1.30
CA MET A 250 -42.63 4.07 -1.48
C MET A 250 -44.07 3.74 -1.86
N ARG A 251 -45.02 4.15 -1.02
CA ARG A 251 -46.45 4.14 -1.38
C ARG A 251 -46.86 5.51 -1.87
N TYR A 252 -47.50 5.57 -3.04
CA TYR A 252 -47.82 6.83 -3.70
C TYR A 252 -49.19 6.78 -4.38
N LYS A 253 -49.73 7.96 -4.68
CA LYS A 253 -50.93 8.15 -5.51
C LYS A 253 -50.53 8.94 -6.74
N LYS A 254 -51.06 8.58 -7.91
CA LYS A 254 -50.66 9.19 -9.18
C LYS A 254 -51.82 9.37 -10.16
N PHE A 255 -51.82 10.52 -10.84
CA PHE A 255 -52.62 10.74 -12.03
C PHE A 255 -51.78 11.34 -13.16
N SER A 256 -52.20 11.10 -14.39
CA SER A 256 -51.64 11.72 -15.59
C SER A 256 -52.64 12.69 -16.20
N ALA A 257 -52.14 13.76 -16.80
CA ALA A 257 -52.94 14.77 -17.47
C ALA A 257 -52.54 14.93 -18.93
N TYR A 258 -53.52 15.17 -19.79
CA TYR A 258 -53.36 15.16 -21.25
C TYR A 258 -53.90 16.44 -21.91
N HIS A 259 -53.45 16.66 -23.15
CA HIS A 259 -53.85 17.67 -24.14
C HIS A 259 -53.41 19.12 -23.86
N THR A 260 -53.23 19.51 -22.60
CA THR A 260 -52.81 20.87 -22.25
C THR A 260 -52.13 20.90 -20.88
N THR A 261 -51.21 21.84 -20.69
CA THR A 261 -50.59 22.13 -19.40
C THR A 261 -51.51 22.93 -18.47
N ASN A 262 -52.64 23.46 -18.97
CA ASN A 262 -53.68 24.04 -18.13
C ASN A 262 -54.44 22.93 -17.40
N GLU A 263 -54.16 22.77 -16.10
CA GLU A 263 -54.69 21.66 -15.30
C GLU A 263 -56.22 21.57 -15.32
N TYR A 264 -56.95 22.68 -15.28
CA TYR A 264 -58.42 22.66 -15.34
C TYR A 264 -58.92 22.08 -16.66
N ARG A 265 -58.33 22.50 -17.78
CA ARG A 265 -58.72 22.10 -19.13
C ARG A 265 -58.16 20.73 -19.55
N ALA A 266 -57.16 20.22 -18.84
CA ALA A 266 -56.57 18.92 -19.13
C ALA A 266 -57.54 17.77 -18.85
N THR A 267 -57.52 16.75 -19.70
CA THR A 267 -58.15 15.47 -19.38
C THR A 267 -57.23 14.70 -18.45
N LYS A 268 -57.73 14.32 -17.27
CA LYS A 268 -56.94 13.70 -16.20
C LYS A 268 -57.51 12.34 -15.85
N GLY A 269 -56.66 11.39 -15.50
CA GLY A 269 -57.08 10.08 -15.04
C GLY A 269 -56.11 9.52 -14.02
N CYS A 270 -56.65 8.88 -12.97
CA CYS A 270 -55.84 8.16 -12.00
C CYS A 270 -55.15 6.96 -12.68
N GLN A 271 -53.91 6.67 -12.29
CA GLN A 271 -53.19 5.52 -12.81
C GLN A 271 -53.66 4.20 -12.17
N ALA A 272 -54.09 4.24 -10.90
CA ALA A 272 -54.79 3.16 -10.22
C ALA A 272 -56.30 3.49 -10.08
N SER A 273 -57.03 2.73 -9.26
CA SER A 273 -58.44 2.96 -8.93
C SER A 273 -58.75 4.44 -8.64
N GLY A 274 -59.92 4.92 -9.02
CA GLY A 274 -60.32 6.32 -8.88
C GLY A 274 -60.99 6.83 -10.16
N PRO A 275 -61.18 8.15 -10.32
CA PRO A 275 -61.73 8.73 -11.54
C PRO A 275 -60.88 8.36 -12.77
N SER A 276 -61.50 7.71 -13.75
CA SER A 276 -60.85 7.25 -14.98
C SER A 276 -60.71 8.35 -16.04
N SER A 277 -61.54 9.40 -15.98
CA SER A 277 -61.45 10.58 -16.87
C SER A 277 -62.18 11.78 -16.27
N VAL A 278 -61.45 12.86 -15.99
CA VAL A 278 -61.97 14.16 -15.57
C VAL A 278 -61.51 15.20 -16.59
N THR A 279 -62.47 15.83 -17.29
CA THR A 279 -62.22 16.88 -18.29
C THR A 279 -62.91 18.17 -17.86
N ASN A 280 -62.27 19.33 -18.07
CA ASN A 280 -62.79 20.64 -17.65
C ASN A 280 -63.16 20.70 -16.16
N GLY A 281 -62.23 20.30 -15.29
CA GLY A 281 -62.42 20.24 -13.84
C GLY A 281 -61.12 19.93 -13.11
N TRP A 282 -61.12 20.01 -11.78
CA TRP A 282 -59.97 19.64 -10.95
C TRP A 282 -60.03 18.15 -10.58
N LEU A 283 -58.88 17.49 -10.50
CA LEU A 283 -58.74 16.15 -9.94
C LEU A 283 -57.75 16.24 -8.79
N ASN A 284 -58.15 15.88 -7.58
CA ASN A 284 -57.23 15.80 -6.47
C ASN A 284 -56.49 14.46 -6.53
N VAL A 285 -55.17 14.48 -6.41
CA VAL A 285 -54.35 13.25 -6.39
C VAL A 285 -54.73 12.32 -5.22
N ASP A 286 -55.33 12.87 -4.15
CA ASP A 286 -55.85 12.09 -3.04
C ASP A 286 -57.05 11.20 -3.42
N ASP A 287 -57.75 11.50 -4.52
CA ASP A 287 -58.87 10.70 -5.03
C ASP A 287 -58.39 9.43 -5.76
N CYS A 288 -57.08 9.34 -6.04
CA CYS A 288 -56.49 8.18 -6.69
C CYS A 288 -56.10 7.08 -5.70
N GLY A 289 -56.08 5.85 -6.22
CA GLY A 289 -55.66 4.65 -5.53
C GLY A 289 -54.16 4.65 -5.22
N ILE A 290 -53.80 3.95 -4.16
CA ILE A 290 -52.41 3.78 -3.74
C ILE A 290 -51.72 2.75 -4.65
N GLN A 291 -50.51 3.08 -5.05
CA GLN A 291 -49.55 2.22 -5.72
C GLN A 291 -48.27 2.10 -4.88
N GLU A 292 -47.41 1.16 -5.27
CA GLU A 292 -46.17 0.86 -4.55
C GLU A 292 -44.98 0.84 -5.53
N ALA A 293 -43.86 1.42 -5.12
CA ALA A 293 -42.58 1.40 -5.83
C ALA A 293 -41.45 0.99 -4.87
N HIS A 294 -40.49 0.23 -5.40
CA HIS A 294 -39.33 -0.26 -4.66
C HIS A 294 -38.09 0.49 -5.09
N LEU A 295 -37.49 1.23 -4.16
CA LEU A 295 -36.36 2.11 -4.41
C LEU A 295 -35.11 1.56 -3.73
N TYR A 296 -34.03 1.42 -4.48
CA TYR A 296 -32.79 0.82 -3.99
C TYR A 296 -31.64 1.81 -4.09
N ILE A 297 -30.71 1.74 -3.14
CA ILE A 297 -29.41 2.42 -3.24
C ILE A 297 -28.32 1.58 -2.59
N ARG A 298 -27.15 1.53 -3.22
CA ARG A 298 -25.98 0.81 -2.72
C ARG A 298 -25.08 1.75 -1.93
N LEU A 299 -24.67 1.32 -0.73
CA LEU A 299 -23.71 2.01 0.13
C LEU A 299 -22.39 1.26 0.13
N VAL A 300 -21.30 2.02 0.03
CA VAL A 300 -19.93 1.51 0.21
C VAL A 300 -19.33 2.22 1.41
N LEU A 301 -18.86 1.45 2.38
CA LEU A 301 -18.13 2.02 3.51
C LEU A 301 -16.81 2.61 3.01
N ALA A 302 -16.55 3.87 3.33
CA ALA A 302 -15.24 4.46 3.16
C ALA A 302 -14.26 3.65 4.00
N SER A 303 -13.42 2.83 3.37
CA SER A 303 -12.33 2.20 4.09
C SER A 303 -11.33 3.31 4.44
N ASP A 304 -10.81 3.32 5.65
CA ASP A 304 -9.86 4.33 6.12
C ASP A 304 -8.49 3.72 6.38
N PHE A 305 -8.15 2.63 5.67
CA PHE A 305 -6.86 1.98 5.86
C PHE A 305 -5.74 3.01 5.63
N ASN A 306 -4.70 2.90 6.45
CA ASN A 306 -3.52 3.74 6.36
C ASN A 306 -2.31 2.87 6.65
N LEU A 307 -1.62 2.49 5.58
CA LEU A 307 -0.60 1.45 5.62
C LEU A 307 0.78 2.07 5.83
N SER A 308 1.52 1.57 6.81
CA SER A 308 2.90 1.94 7.08
C SER A 308 3.78 0.71 6.90
N PRO A 309 4.46 0.56 5.76
CA PRO A 309 5.35 -0.57 5.52
C PRO A 309 6.57 -0.52 6.44
N GLN A 310 7.06 -1.69 6.83
CA GLN A 310 8.24 -1.90 7.65
C GLN A 310 9.10 -3.04 7.08
N ILE A 311 10.37 -3.05 7.47
CA ILE A 311 11.31 -4.11 7.09
C ILE A 311 12.27 -4.39 8.25
N SER A 312 12.59 -5.66 8.43
CA SER A 312 13.59 -6.13 9.37
C SER A 312 14.59 -7.08 8.69
N ILE A 313 15.85 -7.01 9.11
CA ILE A 313 16.93 -7.93 8.70
C ILE A 313 17.54 -8.63 9.91
N SER A 314 18.13 -9.81 9.71
CA SER A 314 18.70 -10.63 10.78
C SER A 314 20.11 -10.27 11.20
N ALA A 315 20.95 -9.82 10.26
CA ALA A 315 22.35 -9.55 10.49
C ALA A 315 22.70 -8.10 10.08
N PRO A 316 23.24 -7.27 11.01
CA PRO A 316 23.70 -5.93 10.65
C PRO A 316 25.00 -5.96 9.84
N HIS A 317 25.70 -7.10 9.81
CA HIS A 317 26.97 -7.28 9.13
C HIS A 317 27.03 -8.58 8.34
N ILE A 318 27.61 -8.53 7.14
CA ILE A 318 27.86 -9.70 6.31
C ILE A 318 29.30 -9.72 5.82
N SER A 319 29.80 -10.91 5.47
CA SER A 319 31.18 -11.10 5.06
C SER A 319 31.47 -10.58 3.64
N THR A 320 32.72 -10.18 3.38
CA THR A 320 33.21 -9.74 2.05
C THR A 320 33.13 -10.80 0.94
N VAL A 321 32.92 -12.06 1.30
CA VAL A 321 32.79 -13.18 0.35
C VAL A 321 31.35 -13.47 -0.04
N GLY A 322 30.40 -12.67 0.48
CA GLY A 322 28.98 -12.92 0.37
C GLY A 322 28.44 -13.75 1.54
N GLY A 323 27.16 -14.08 1.45
CA GLY A 323 26.42 -14.85 2.44
C GLY A 323 24.92 -14.75 2.21
N THR A 324 24.14 -14.99 3.25
CA THR A 324 22.68 -14.95 3.19
C THR A 324 22.15 -13.98 4.24
N GLU A 325 21.18 -13.14 3.86
CA GLU A 325 20.47 -12.25 4.77
C GLU A 325 19.00 -12.65 4.85
N ARG A 326 18.47 -12.85 6.06
CA ARG A 326 17.04 -13.09 6.27
C ARG A 326 16.31 -11.77 6.23
N VAL A 327 15.44 -11.58 5.25
CA VAL A 327 14.61 -10.38 5.08
C VAL A 327 13.19 -10.67 5.56
N SER A 328 12.69 -9.87 6.51
CA SER A 328 11.37 -10.03 7.12
C SER A 328 10.55 -8.73 6.96
N PRO A 329 9.75 -8.64 5.88
CA PRO A 329 8.92 -7.48 5.59
C PRO A 329 7.57 -7.55 6.34
N SER A 330 7.02 -6.39 6.70
CA SER A 330 5.69 -6.29 7.32
C SER A 330 5.01 -4.97 6.98
N VAL A 331 3.70 -4.88 7.22
CA VAL A 331 2.91 -3.66 6.99
C VAL A 331 1.98 -3.45 8.18
N VAL A 332 1.99 -2.25 8.74
CA VAL A 332 1.09 -1.84 9.82
C VAL A 332 -0.07 -1.06 9.21
N ASN A 333 -1.30 -1.53 9.39
CA ASN A 333 -2.49 -0.75 9.08
C ASN A 333 -2.97 -0.03 10.35
N SER A 334 -2.79 1.30 10.37
CA SER A 334 -3.23 2.19 11.45
C SER A 334 -4.62 2.80 11.22
N GLY A 335 -5.29 2.45 10.13
CA GLY A 335 -6.70 2.79 9.90
C GLY A 335 -7.63 2.13 10.92
N THR A 336 -8.87 2.61 11.00
CA THR A 336 -9.90 1.98 11.84
C THR A 336 -10.44 0.69 11.21
N LEU A 337 -10.27 0.52 9.90
CA LEU A 337 -10.74 -0.64 9.13
C LEU A 337 -9.60 -1.36 8.37
N ALA A 338 -9.84 -2.63 8.05
CA ALA A 338 -9.00 -3.40 7.15
C ALA A 338 -9.06 -2.84 5.71
N ALA A 339 -8.03 -3.11 4.91
CA ALA A 339 -8.09 -2.81 3.48
C ALA A 339 -9.24 -3.57 2.82
N ASP A 340 -10.06 -2.85 2.04
CA ASP A 340 -11.24 -3.38 1.35
C ASP A 340 -10.90 -4.08 0.01
N ARG A 341 -9.64 -3.98 -0.42
CA ARG A 341 -9.10 -4.50 -1.68
C ARG A 341 -7.69 -5.03 -1.49
N ASP A 342 -7.22 -5.77 -2.48
CA ASP A 342 -5.84 -6.26 -2.49
C ASP A 342 -4.90 -5.09 -2.83
N ILE A 343 -3.91 -4.87 -1.97
CA ILE A 343 -2.95 -3.78 -2.09
C ILE A 343 -1.63 -4.35 -2.58
N GLU A 344 -1.03 -3.70 -3.58
CA GLU A 344 0.27 -4.10 -4.10
C GLU A 344 1.35 -3.81 -3.06
N TRP A 345 2.24 -4.78 -2.86
CA TRP A 345 3.44 -4.62 -2.05
C TRP A 345 4.68 -5.09 -2.80
N ARG A 346 5.82 -4.45 -2.48
CA ARG A 346 7.13 -4.77 -3.04
C ARG A 346 8.21 -4.70 -1.97
N VAL A 347 9.17 -5.59 -2.03
CA VAL A 347 10.43 -5.49 -1.31
C VAL A 347 11.52 -5.15 -2.31
N THR A 348 12.21 -4.05 -2.06
CA THR A 348 13.26 -3.52 -2.93
C THR A 348 14.60 -3.65 -2.24
N ARG A 349 15.60 -4.13 -2.98
CA ARG A 349 17.01 -4.16 -2.59
C ARG A 349 17.78 -3.13 -3.40
N PHE A 350 18.72 -2.44 -2.77
CA PHE A 350 19.67 -1.58 -3.46
C PHE A 350 21.03 -1.57 -2.73
N VAL A 351 22.10 -1.33 -3.48
CA VAL A 351 23.48 -1.40 -2.96
C VAL A 351 24.10 -0.02 -2.90
N VAL A 352 24.64 0.36 -1.75
CA VAL A 352 25.30 1.65 -1.53
C VAL A 352 26.80 1.44 -1.41
N ALA A 353 27.57 2.25 -2.14
CA ALA A 353 29.02 2.17 -2.14
C ALA A 353 29.62 2.44 -0.74
N PRO A 354 30.84 1.95 -0.47
CA PRO A 354 31.58 2.31 0.73
C PRO A 354 31.66 3.83 0.91
N ASN A 355 31.49 4.30 2.15
CA ASN A 355 31.53 5.73 2.51
C ASN A 355 30.51 6.62 1.78
N ARG A 356 29.46 6.04 1.20
CA ARG A 356 28.32 6.77 0.66
C ARG A 356 27.08 6.57 1.52
N ASN A 357 26.14 7.49 1.36
CA ASN A 357 24.80 7.41 1.92
C ASN A 357 23.79 7.30 0.78
N TYR A 358 22.70 6.59 1.02
CA TYR A 358 21.54 6.65 0.15
C TYR A 358 20.74 7.92 0.46
N GLY A 359 19.92 8.35 -0.50
CA GLY A 359 18.96 9.42 -0.34
C GLY A 359 17.57 8.98 -0.77
N THR A 360 16.65 9.93 -0.75
CA THR A 360 15.27 9.76 -1.23
C THR A 360 14.90 10.93 -2.13
N SER A 361 14.25 10.64 -3.25
CA SER A 361 13.63 11.64 -4.12
C SER A 361 12.33 12.15 -3.51
N PRO A 362 11.96 13.42 -3.73
CA PRO A 362 10.63 13.92 -3.39
C PRO A 362 9.53 13.15 -4.14
N GLY A 363 8.37 12.98 -3.50
CA GLY A 363 7.17 12.38 -4.09
C GLY A 363 6.95 10.91 -3.76
N SER A 364 5.94 10.33 -4.42
CA SER A 364 5.38 8.99 -4.20
C SER A 364 5.72 8.01 -5.32
N ASN A 365 6.94 8.14 -5.86
CA ASN A 365 7.38 7.39 -7.04
C ASN A 365 7.53 5.88 -6.74
N VAL A 366 7.62 5.07 -7.80
CA VAL A 366 7.95 3.64 -7.65
C VAL A 366 9.29 3.45 -6.93
N PRO A 367 9.49 2.36 -6.17
CA PRO A 367 10.60 2.23 -5.21
C PRO A 367 12.00 2.55 -5.74
N CYS A 368 12.37 2.06 -6.94
CA CYS A 368 13.71 2.29 -7.51
C CYS A 368 13.96 3.68 -8.10
N THR A 369 12.91 4.50 -8.18
CA THR A 369 13.01 5.93 -8.49
C THR A 369 12.92 6.81 -7.22
N TYR A 370 12.37 6.25 -6.15
CA TYR A 370 12.29 6.90 -4.85
C TYR A 370 13.65 6.87 -4.12
N PHE A 371 14.29 5.70 -3.98
CA PHE A 371 15.61 5.63 -3.37
C PHE A 371 16.69 6.13 -4.34
N THR A 372 17.71 6.83 -3.84
CA THR A 372 18.81 7.39 -4.64
C THR A 372 20.17 7.12 -4.00
N GLY A 373 21.27 7.37 -4.73
CA GLY A 373 22.64 7.19 -4.21
C GLY A 373 23.14 5.74 -4.18
N TYR A 374 22.38 4.81 -4.77
CA TYR A 374 22.82 3.43 -4.98
C TYR A 374 23.79 3.30 -6.17
N GLN A 375 24.57 2.22 -6.20
CA GLN A 375 25.56 1.96 -7.24
C GLN A 375 24.90 1.47 -8.53
N GLY A 376 25.05 2.20 -9.65
CA GLY A 376 24.60 1.74 -10.98
C GLY A 376 23.16 1.22 -11.00
N ALA A 377 22.92 0.08 -11.66
CA ALA A 377 21.60 -0.56 -11.75
C ALA A 377 21.30 -1.55 -10.60
N THR A 378 21.81 -1.31 -9.39
CA THR A 378 21.67 -2.25 -8.27
C THR A 378 20.33 -2.19 -7.55
N CYS A 379 19.48 -1.20 -7.85
CA CYS A 379 18.12 -1.18 -7.30
C CYS A 379 17.21 -2.16 -8.03
N GLN A 380 16.65 -3.13 -7.28
CA GLN A 380 15.82 -4.20 -7.82
C GLN A 380 14.68 -4.54 -6.88
N THR A 381 13.50 -4.85 -7.42
CA THR A 381 12.44 -5.52 -6.67
C THR A 381 12.77 -7.00 -6.57
N ILE A 382 12.91 -7.50 -5.34
CA ILE A 382 13.32 -8.89 -5.06
C ILE A 382 12.17 -9.75 -4.51
N ALA A 383 11.09 -9.13 -4.06
CA ALA A 383 9.82 -9.80 -3.75
C ALA A 383 8.64 -8.87 -4.02
N THR A 384 7.49 -9.41 -4.41
CA THR A 384 6.26 -8.65 -4.65
C THR A 384 5.03 -9.53 -4.48
N GLY A 385 3.88 -8.91 -4.24
CA GLY A 385 2.60 -9.58 -4.22
C GLY A 385 1.46 -8.59 -4.01
N THR A 386 0.25 -9.11 -3.83
CA THR A 386 -0.94 -8.34 -3.45
C THR A 386 -1.56 -8.96 -2.20
N GLN A 387 -2.07 -8.12 -1.28
CA GLN A 387 -2.68 -8.61 -0.04
C GLN A 387 -3.67 -7.58 0.56
N ARG A 388 -4.73 -8.08 1.20
CA ARG A 388 -5.58 -7.27 2.10
C ARG A 388 -4.93 -7.16 3.47
N PHE A 389 -4.62 -5.95 3.88
CA PHE A 389 -4.02 -5.67 5.17
C PHE A 389 -5.08 -5.47 6.25
N ALA A 390 -5.17 -6.44 7.16
CA ALA A 390 -6.00 -6.33 8.36
C ALA A 390 -5.47 -5.21 9.28
N ARG A 391 -6.32 -4.73 10.21
CA ARG A 391 -5.91 -3.75 11.21
C ARG A 391 -4.75 -4.29 12.06
N GLY A 392 -3.77 -3.43 12.35
CA GLY A 392 -2.56 -3.82 13.06
C GLY A 392 -1.46 -4.32 12.12
N THR A 393 -0.55 -5.14 12.63
CA THR A 393 0.62 -5.60 11.88
C THR A 393 0.31 -6.87 11.09
N THR A 394 0.52 -6.81 9.79
CA THR A 394 0.50 -7.97 8.89
C THR A 394 1.94 -8.31 8.52
N SER A 395 2.38 -9.53 8.85
CA SER A 395 3.68 -10.04 8.41
C SER A 395 3.57 -10.55 6.97
N LEU A 396 4.52 -10.15 6.12
CA LEU A 396 4.67 -10.69 4.78
C LEU A 396 5.64 -11.88 4.83
N ALA A 397 5.66 -12.70 3.78
CA ALA A 397 6.53 -13.88 3.74
C ALA A 397 8.00 -13.47 3.85
N ALA A 398 8.67 -13.94 4.91
CA ALA A 398 10.10 -13.74 5.08
C ALA A 398 10.89 -14.71 4.19
N PHE A 399 12.00 -14.24 3.65
CA PHE A 399 12.82 -14.99 2.70
C PHE A 399 14.31 -14.70 2.91
N ASP A 400 15.14 -15.54 2.30
CA ASP A 400 16.59 -15.46 2.39
C ASP A 400 17.12 -14.85 1.08
N ASP A 401 17.83 -13.72 1.17
CA ASP A 401 18.50 -13.11 0.03
C ASP A 401 19.97 -13.53 -0.03
N ALA A 402 20.40 -14.02 -1.21
CA ALA A 402 21.78 -14.37 -1.45
C ALA A 402 22.58 -13.11 -1.84
N ILE A 403 23.54 -12.76 -1.00
CA ILE A 403 24.39 -11.59 -1.18
C ILE A 403 25.74 -12.04 -1.74
N GLY A 404 26.13 -11.44 -2.87
CA GLY A 404 27.42 -11.69 -3.52
C GLY A 404 28.62 -11.07 -2.79
N ALA A 405 29.80 -11.22 -3.38
CA ALA A 405 31.01 -10.57 -2.88
C ALA A 405 30.99 -9.06 -3.17
N TYR A 406 31.21 -8.26 -2.14
CA TYR A 406 31.24 -6.79 -2.22
C TYR A 406 32.44 -6.23 -1.46
N ALA A 407 32.83 -4.99 -1.78
CA ALA A 407 33.88 -4.27 -1.08
C ALA A 407 33.51 -3.99 0.39
N ILE A 408 34.51 -3.90 1.26
CA ILE A 408 34.33 -3.55 2.67
C ILE A 408 33.66 -2.17 2.77
N GLY A 409 32.67 -2.05 3.66
CA GLY A 409 31.91 -0.83 3.89
C GLY A 409 30.73 -0.62 2.94
N THR A 410 30.53 -1.50 1.94
CA THR A 410 29.32 -1.53 1.12
C THR A 410 28.11 -1.82 2.01
N LYS A 411 26.97 -1.16 1.74
CA LYS A 411 25.69 -1.40 2.43
C LYS A 411 24.71 -2.06 1.46
N ILE A 412 24.14 -3.20 1.83
CA ILE A 412 23.02 -3.82 1.10
C ILE A 412 21.75 -3.47 1.86
N CYS A 413 20.90 -2.64 1.25
CA CYS A 413 19.73 -2.06 1.90
C CYS A 413 18.43 -2.64 1.33
N TYR A 414 17.44 -2.80 2.20
CA TYR A 414 16.12 -3.32 1.87
C TYR A 414 15.03 -2.35 2.31
N ALA A 415 13.96 -2.25 1.54
CA ALA A 415 12.77 -1.48 1.91
C ALA A 415 11.48 -2.16 1.42
N THR A 416 10.45 -2.14 2.27
CA THR A 416 9.09 -2.57 1.91
C THR A 416 8.31 -1.37 1.40
N SER A 417 7.51 -1.55 0.36
CA SER A 417 6.71 -0.48 -0.24
C SER A 417 5.30 -0.98 -0.54
N VAL A 418 4.29 -0.11 -0.44
CA VAL A 418 2.88 -0.42 -0.71
C VAL A 418 2.22 0.66 -1.58
N ASN A 419 1.27 0.26 -2.43
CA ASN A 419 0.45 1.15 -3.23
C ASN A 419 -0.93 0.52 -3.55
N PRO A 420 -2.06 1.22 -3.29
CA PRO A 420 -2.16 2.49 -2.57
C PRO A 420 -1.88 2.32 -1.07
N TYR A 421 -1.27 3.32 -0.44
CA TYR A 421 -1.02 3.29 1.01
C TYR A 421 -2.24 3.78 1.83
N LYS A 422 -3.18 4.49 1.20
CA LYS A 422 -4.45 4.98 1.77
C LYS A 422 -5.58 4.80 0.77
N PHE A 423 -6.81 4.66 1.25
CA PHE A 423 -7.99 4.39 0.41
C PHE A 423 -8.21 5.37 -0.74
N ASP A 424 -7.98 6.66 -0.52
CA ASP A 424 -8.21 7.75 -1.46
C ASP A 424 -6.94 8.25 -2.16
N VAL A 425 -5.79 7.60 -1.92
CA VAL A 425 -4.49 8.04 -2.42
C VAL A 425 -3.78 6.91 -3.17
N ASN A 426 -3.77 7.01 -4.50
CA ASN A 426 -3.05 6.08 -5.38
C ASN A 426 -1.56 6.44 -5.51
N GLU A 427 -0.84 6.33 -4.40
CA GLU A 427 0.56 6.69 -4.26
C GLU A 427 1.35 5.61 -3.55
N TRP A 428 2.66 5.53 -3.83
CA TRP A 428 3.57 4.66 -3.08
C TRP A 428 3.93 5.25 -1.73
N ARG A 429 4.00 4.38 -0.72
CA ARG A 429 4.70 4.64 0.55
C ARG A 429 5.76 3.59 0.77
N HIS A 430 6.89 4.01 1.35
CA HIS A 430 8.06 3.16 1.58
C HIS A 430 8.43 3.11 3.06
N SER A 431 9.00 1.99 3.50
CA SER A 431 9.59 1.88 4.83
C SER A 431 10.92 2.63 4.88
N VAL A 432 11.36 2.98 6.09
CA VAL A 432 12.78 3.33 6.29
C VAL A 432 13.63 2.11 5.91
N PRO A 433 14.65 2.25 5.04
CA PRO A 433 15.49 1.12 4.68
C PRO A 433 16.28 0.58 5.88
N GLN A 434 16.45 -0.73 5.95
CA GLN A 434 17.45 -1.35 6.80
C GLN A 434 18.57 -1.94 5.96
N CYS A 435 19.81 -1.81 6.41
CA CYS A 435 20.97 -2.22 5.64
C CYS A 435 21.90 -3.13 6.44
N THR A 436 22.39 -4.18 5.79
CA THR A 436 23.54 -4.96 6.26
C THR A 436 24.82 -4.37 5.69
N VAL A 437 25.88 -4.26 6.51
CA VAL A 437 27.16 -3.68 6.11
C VAL A 437 28.18 -4.78 5.87
N VAL A 438 28.85 -4.72 4.72
CA VAL A 438 29.89 -5.68 4.36
C VAL A 438 31.14 -5.41 5.20
N GLY A 439 31.45 -6.34 6.09
CA GLY A 439 32.53 -6.26 7.08
C GLY A 439 33.57 -7.37 6.93
N LYS A 440 34.70 -7.21 7.64
CA LYS A 440 35.72 -8.25 7.77
C LYS A 440 35.27 -9.28 8.81
N GLN A 441 35.52 -10.56 8.55
CA GLN A 441 35.25 -11.62 9.50
C GLN A 441 36.55 -12.45 9.73
N PRO A 442 37.25 -12.27 10.87
CA PRO A 442 38.42 -13.09 11.23
C PRO A 442 38.02 -14.51 11.61
N THR A 443 38.99 -15.42 11.60
CA THR A 443 38.87 -16.72 12.31
C THR A 443 39.11 -16.58 13.82
N ALA A 444 40.03 -15.68 14.20
CA ALA A 444 40.28 -15.24 15.57
C ALA A 444 40.93 -13.85 15.56
N GLN A 445 40.68 -13.04 16.59
CA GLN A 445 41.24 -11.71 16.71
C GLN A 445 41.77 -11.45 18.12
N LEU A 446 43.02 -11.00 18.21
CA LEU A 446 43.63 -10.54 19.46
C LEU A 446 43.65 -9.01 19.48
N TRP A 447 43.06 -8.42 20.53
CA TRP A 447 42.91 -6.97 20.73
C TRP A 447 43.77 -6.50 21.91
N GLY A 448 44.19 -5.24 21.87
CA GLY A 448 44.80 -4.51 22.98
C GLY A 448 46.27 -4.82 23.29
N ASN A 449 46.93 -5.69 22.52
CA ASN A 449 48.36 -6.00 22.72
C ASN A 449 49.05 -6.68 21.52
N ASP A 450 50.35 -6.94 21.69
CA ASP A 450 51.17 -7.80 20.84
C ASP A 450 50.94 -9.29 21.17
N LEU A 451 51.14 -10.17 20.18
CA LEU A 451 51.33 -11.60 20.40
C LEU A 451 52.82 -11.89 20.47
N ARG A 452 53.31 -12.27 21.65
CA ARG A 452 54.72 -12.58 21.88
C ARG A 452 54.89 -14.00 22.40
N THR A 453 55.71 -14.80 21.72
CA THR A 453 56.05 -16.17 22.13
C THR A 453 57.57 -16.37 22.15
N GLY A 454 58.06 -17.35 22.90
CA GLY A 454 59.48 -17.73 22.97
C GLY A 454 60.39 -16.88 23.87
N SER A 455 59.89 -15.80 24.47
CA SER A 455 60.65 -15.00 25.45
C SER A 455 60.61 -15.64 26.84
N ALA A 456 61.71 -15.53 27.58
CA ALA A 456 61.77 -15.94 28.99
C ALA A 456 61.53 -14.76 29.93
N PHE A 457 60.90 -15.04 31.08
CA PHE A 457 60.90 -14.15 32.24
C PHE A 457 62.22 -14.20 33.01
N THR A 458 62.86 -15.38 33.06
CA THR A 458 64.18 -15.64 33.65
C THR A 458 64.92 -16.69 32.81
N GLY A 459 66.26 -16.59 32.71
CA GLY A 459 67.07 -17.55 31.93
C GLY A 459 66.92 -17.38 30.40
N THR A 460 67.27 -18.43 29.64
CA THR A 460 67.17 -18.42 28.17
C THR A 460 65.77 -18.83 27.71
N GLY A 461 65.14 -18.03 26.85
CA GLY A 461 63.81 -18.36 26.32
C GLY A 461 63.78 -19.58 25.39
N ASN A 462 62.60 -19.86 24.83
CA ASN A 462 62.37 -21.04 23.97
C ASN A 462 62.60 -20.72 22.49
N SER A 463 63.80 -21.05 21.98
CA SER A 463 64.16 -20.84 20.56
C SER A 463 63.33 -21.66 19.56
N ASN A 464 62.49 -22.60 20.03
CA ASN A 464 61.60 -23.40 19.19
C ASN A 464 60.18 -22.84 19.08
N ALA A 465 59.85 -21.76 19.80
CA ALA A 465 58.50 -21.20 19.82
C ALA A 465 58.10 -20.59 18.46
N LYS A 466 56.83 -20.78 18.09
CA LYS A 466 56.22 -20.37 16.81
C LYS A 466 54.81 -19.80 17.05
N ALA A 467 54.30 -19.01 16.12
CA ALA A 467 52.91 -18.55 16.13
C ALA A 467 52.18 -19.09 14.90
N VAL A 468 51.05 -19.78 15.11
CA VAL A 468 50.26 -20.41 14.04
C VAL A 468 48.81 -20.00 14.18
N GLY A 469 48.26 -19.39 13.14
CA GLY A 469 46.83 -19.06 13.06
C GLY A 469 46.06 -20.01 12.16
N ALA A 470 44.84 -19.62 11.81
CA ALA A 470 44.03 -20.28 10.81
C ALA A 470 43.93 -19.43 9.54
N LEU A 471 43.90 -20.08 8.38
CA LEU A 471 43.71 -19.45 7.08
C LEU A 471 42.54 -20.14 6.36
N ILE A 472 41.59 -19.34 5.87
CA ILE A 472 40.46 -19.80 5.07
C ILE A 472 40.57 -19.15 3.70
N ALA A 473 40.57 -19.98 2.64
CA ALA A 473 40.51 -19.51 1.27
C ALA A 473 39.15 -18.84 1.00
N ALA A 474 39.18 -17.69 0.34
CA ALA A 474 38.02 -16.87 0.02
C ALA A 474 38.05 -16.49 -1.47
N PRO A 475 36.90 -16.29 -2.14
CA PRO A 475 36.86 -15.85 -3.53
C PRO A 475 37.63 -14.55 -3.82
N THR A 476 37.75 -13.68 -2.80
CA THR A 476 38.46 -12.40 -2.87
C THR A 476 39.81 -12.41 -2.14
N GLY A 477 40.35 -13.58 -1.78
CA GLY A 477 41.62 -13.66 -1.07
C GLY A 477 41.71 -14.78 -0.03
N TYR A 478 42.27 -14.45 1.12
CA TYR A 478 42.24 -15.31 2.29
C TYR A 478 41.59 -14.55 3.45
N LYS A 479 41.11 -15.28 4.46
CA LYS A 479 40.76 -14.77 5.78
C LYS A 479 41.58 -15.53 6.79
N GLY A 480 41.86 -14.94 7.94
CA GLY A 480 42.57 -15.69 8.97
C GLY A 480 42.68 -14.95 10.29
N THR A 481 43.55 -15.47 11.13
CA THR A 481 43.77 -14.94 12.47
C THR A 481 44.57 -13.64 12.39
N TRP A 482 44.18 -12.63 13.14
CA TRP A 482 44.99 -11.42 13.25
C TRP A 482 45.15 -10.88 14.66
N VAL A 483 46.25 -10.16 14.86
CA VAL A 483 46.65 -9.48 16.08
C VAL A 483 46.62 -7.98 15.80
N GLU A 484 46.08 -7.18 16.73
CA GLU A 484 45.93 -5.73 16.55
C GLU A 484 47.28 -5.03 16.32
N TYR A 485 48.26 -5.29 17.18
CA TYR A 485 49.60 -4.74 17.11
C TYR A 485 50.60 -5.74 16.50
N GLY A 486 51.67 -6.07 17.22
CA GLY A 486 52.79 -6.87 16.71
C GLY A 486 52.69 -8.36 16.96
N VAL A 487 53.46 -9.12 16.19
CA VAL A 487 53.63 -10.57 16.38
C VAL A 487 55.12 -10.89 16.43
N LEU A 488 55.56 -11.54 17.52
CA LEU A 488 56.96 -11.84 17.81
C LEU A 488 57.13 -13.32 18.17
N ALA A 489 57.98 -14.03 17.43
CA ALA A 489 58.32 -15.44 17.67
C ALA A 489 59.76 -15.74 17.19
N PRO A 490 60.51 -16.65 17.86
CA PRO A 490 61.83 -17.11 17.39
C PRO A 490 61.79 -17.96 16.12
N ARG A 491 60.65 -18.60 15.83
CA ARG A 491 60.40 -19.39 14.62
C ARG A 491 59.16 -18.87 13.88
N ALA A 492 58.83 -19.55 12.77
CA ALA A 492 57.86 -19.11 11.79
C ALA A 492 56.53 -18.63 12.37
N VAL A 493 56.06 -17.49 11.87
CA VAL A 493 54.69 -17.00 12.02
C VAL A 493 53.91 -17.39 10.78
N THR A 494 52.96 -18.32 10.92
CA THR A 494 52.19 -18.90 9.80
C THR A 494 50.70 -18.68 9.99
N PHE A 495 49.97 -18.43 8.89
CA PHE A 495 48.50 -18.30 8.88
C PHE A 495 47.93 -17.25 9.87
N LEU A 496 48.75 -16.26 10.23
CA LEU A 496 48.44 -15.21 11.20
C LEU A 496 49.07 -13.90 10.74
N SER A 497 48.41 -12.76 10.98
CA SER A 497 48.94 -11.44 10.64
C SER A 497 48.77 -10.39 11.72
N SER A 498 49.68 -9.43 11.78
CA SER A 498 49.43 -8.15 12.46
C SER A 498 48.47 -7.24 11.67
N GLY A 499 47.83 -6.28 12.33
CA GLY A 499 47.10 -5.17 11.70
C GLY A 499 46.00 -5.59 10.72
N SER A 500 45.39 -6.77 10.89
CA SER A 500 44.44 -7.36 9.95
C SER A 500 45.00 -7.62 8.53
N GLY A 501 46.29 -7.94 8.41
CA GLY A 501 46.97 -8.18 7.14
C GLY A 501 46.33 -9.20 6.20
N LEU A 502 45.79 -10.28 6.77
CA LEU A 502 45.08 -11.31 6.01
C LEU A 502 43.75 -10.82 5.42
N ALA A 503 43.28 -9.61 5.72
CA ALA A 503 41.98 -9.11 5.24
C ALA A 503 41.97 -8.54 3.81
N ARG A 504 43.11 -8.43 3.12
CA ARG A 504 43.24 -7.85 1.77
C ARG A 504 43.98 -8.80 0.83
N SER A 505 43.36 -9.89 0.37
CA SER A 505 43.85 -10.73 -0.75
C SER A 505 45.36 -11.10 -0.73
N GLY A 506 46.00 -11.01 0.44
CA GLY A 506 47.42 -10.67 0.50
C GLY A 506 48.33 -11.87 0.41
N ALA A 507 47.80 -13.09 0.55
CA ALA A 507 48.63 -14.28 0.62
C ALA A 507 49.20 -14.74 -0.74
N LEU A 508 49.05 -13.93 -1.80
CA LEU A 508 49.82 -14.08 -3.05
C LEU A 508 51.06 -13.15 -3.10
N ALA A 509 51.14 -12.14 -2.22
CA ALA A 509 52.29 -11.26 -2.08
C ALA A 509 53.18 -11.71 -0.90
N ALA A 510 54.45 -11.29 -0.90
CA ALA A 510 55.37 -11.58 0.20
C ALA A 510 54.80 -11.09 1.55
N GLN A 511 55.02 -11.83 2.64
CA GLN A 511 54.44 -11.55 3.97
C GLN A 511 54.69 -10.11 4.48
N ALA A 512 55.77 -9.45 4.03
CA ALA A 512 56.08 -8.00 4.19
C ALA A 512 54.85 -7.14 3.99
N GLU A 513 54.17 -7.40 2.87
CA GLU A 513 53.29 -6.43 2.26
C GLU A 513 51.98 -6.36 3.02
N TRP A 514 51.61 -7.47 3.67
CA TRP A 514 50.36 -7.60 4.39
C TRP A 514 50.54 -7.69 5.92
N SER A 515 51.69 -8.12 6.47
CA SER A 515 51.88 -8.31 7.93
C SER A 515 52.91 -7.33 8.54
N LYS A 516 52.72 -6.03 8.33
CA LYS A 516 53.75 -4.98 8.54
C LYS A 516 54.27 -4.79 9.97
N LEU A 517 53.50 -5.18 11.00
CA LEU A 517 53.91 -5.10 12.41
C LEU A 517 54.23 -6.47 13.01
N THR A 518 54.14 -7.54 12.21
CA THR A 518 54.81 -8.79 12.55
C THR A 518 56.27 -8.51 12.31
N ALA A 519 57.11 -8.77 13.30
CA ALA A 519 58.52 -8.45 13.20
C ALA A 519 59.17 -9.38 12.14
N ALA A 520 59.03 -9.00 10.86
CA ALA A 520 59.89 -9.21 9.69
C ALA A 520 59.13 -9.26 8.35
N ASN A 521 59.76 -8.69 7.33
CA ASN A 521 60.02 -9.41 6.09
C ASN A 521 61.24 -8.75 5.41
N THR A 522 62.35 -9.45 5.20
CA THR A 522 62.54 -10.32 4.02
C THR A 522 63.43 -11.54 4.31
N THR A 523 63.34 -12.49 3.38
CA THR A 523 64.08 -13.75 3.17
C THR A 523 65.28 -14.01 4.11
N ALA A 524 65.22 -14.97 5.04
CA ALA A 524 64.44 -16.21 4.96
C ALA A 524 62.94 -16.09 5.32
N VAL A 525 62.14 -16.92 4.65
CA VAL A 525 60.82 -16.60 4.06
C VAL A 525 59.65 -16.34 5.05
N TYR A 526 59.84 -16.51 6.37
CA TYR A 526 58.78 -16.30 7.40
C TYR A 526 59.23 -15.51 8.64
N GLY A 527 60.25 -14.68 8.50
CA GLY A 527 60.57 -13.66 9.48
C GLY A 527 61.35 -14.17 10.70
N ASN A 528 62.60 -13.74 10.82
CA ASN A 528 63.42 -14.09 11.97
C ASN A 528 64.19 -12.83 12.43
N PHE A 529 63.59 -12.02 13.29
CA PHE A 529 64.33 -10.97 14.00
C PHE A 529 64.90 -11.44 15.32
N VAL A 530 64.73 -12.73 15.62
CA VAL A 530 65.22 -13.31 16.85
C VAL A 530 65.69 -14.74 16.62
N PRO A 531 66.86 -14.94 15.98
CA PRO A 531 67.33 -16.26 15.57
C PRO A 531 67.47 -17.25 16.74
N THR A 532 67.52 -16.72 17.96
CA THR A 532 67.49 -17.46 19.21
C THR A 532 66.59 -16.73 20.19
N ALA A 533 65.98 -17.43 21.13
CA ALA A 533 65.20 -16.77 22.17
C ALA A 533 66.00 -15.78 23.05
N ALA A 534 67.33 -15.79 23.00
CA ALA A 534 68.18 -14.83 23.68
C ALA A 534 68.05 -13.41 23.08
N SER A 535 67.88 -13.27 21.77
CA SER A 535 67.78 -11.95 21.13
C SER A 535 66.39 -11.31 21.33
N LEU A 536 65.40 -12.05 21.87
CA LEU A 536 64.06 -11.53 22.18
C LEU A 536 64.16 -10.61 23.40
N GLY A 537 65.26 -10.75 24.15
CA GLY A 537 65.42 -10.17 25.47
C GLY A 537 64.56 -10.87 26.50
N LEU A 538 64.88 -10.62 27.76
CA LEU A 538 64.00 -10.98 28.86
C LEU A 538 62.77 -10.09 28.81
N GLN A 539 61.60 -10.69 28.95
CA GLN A 539 60.40 -9.91 29.26
C GLN A 539 60.43 -9.57 30.76
N PRO A 540 59.97 -8.36 31.16
CA PRO A 540 59.70 -8.09 32.56
C PRO A 540 58.84 -9.21 33.14
N ASP A 541 59.07 -9.59 34.40
CA ASP A 541 58.25 -10.60 35.07
C ASP A 541 56.86 -10.05 35.40
N ILE A 542 56.06 -9.88 34.34
CA ILE A 542 54.68 -9.36 34.39
C ILE A 542 53.83 -10.30 35.26
N ALA A 543 54.10 -11.61 35.18
CA ALA A 543 53.47 -12.57 36.08
C ALA A 543 53.81 -12.26 37.54
N ALA A 544 55.09 -12.00 37.88
CA ALA A 544 55.47 -11.65 39.24
C ALA A 544 54.84 -10.34 39.72
N TYR A 545 54.64 -9.34 38.85
CA TYR A 545 53.90 -8.12 39.21
C TYR A 545 52.51 -8.47 39.73
N PHE A 546 51.73 -9.28 38.99
CA PHE A 546 50.39 -9.72 39.39
C PHE A 546 50.37 -10.69 40.58
N LEU A 547 51.54 -11.17 41.02
CA LEU A 547 51.72 -12.05 42.18
C LEU A 547 52.31 -11.31 43.40
N GLN A 548 52.46 -9.98 43.35
CA GLN A 548 52.98 -9.20 44.47
C GLN A 548 51.99 -9.17 45.67
N PRO A 549 52.48 -9.27 46.91
CA PRO A 549 51.66 -9.07 48.10
C PRO A 549 51.03 -7.67 48.11
N GLY A 550 49.73 -7.58 48.43
CA GLY A 550 49.03 -6.30 48.57
C GLY A 550 48.31 -5.80 47.32
N LEU A 551 48.33 -6.53 46.20
CA LEU A 551 47.45 -6.23 45.07
C LEU A 551 45.99 -6.54 45.43
N LYS A 552 45.10 -5.58 45.20
CA LYS A 552 43.65 -5.75 45.37
C LYS A 552 43.11 -6.63 44.23
N GLY A 553 42.52 -7.77 44.59
CA GLY A 553 41.86 -8.68 43.64
C GLY A 553 41.51 -10.03 44.26
N ILE A 554 40.84 -10.88 43.48
CA ILE A 554 40.54 -12.27 43.85
C ILE A 554 41.60 -13.16 43.21
N THR A 555 42.41 -13.84 44.02
CA THR A 555 43.35 -14.86 43.53
C THR A 555 42.69 -16.23 43.59
N VAL A 556 42.62 -16.89 42.44
CA VAL A 556 42.23 -18.30 42.31
C VAL A 556 43.52 -19.09 42.12
N ASP A 557 44.10 -19.55 43.24
CA ASP A 557 45.26 -20.42 43.28
C ASP A 557 44.81 -21.89 43.33
N ASN A 558 45.33 -22.73 42.43
CA ASN A 558 45.25 -24.18 42.57
C ASN A 558 46.68 -24.76 42.57
N ALA A 559 47.02 -25.55 43.59
CA ALA A 559 48.26 -26.33 43.67
C ALA A 559 48.37 -27.33 42.47
N PRO A 560 49.56 -27.90 42.16
CA PRO A 560 49.94 -28.30 40.80
C PRO A 560 48.94 -29.28 40.18
N GLY A 561 48.18 -28.80 39.19
CA GLY A 561 47.11 -29.54 38.54
C GLY A 561 46.61 -28.81 37.30
N ASN A 562 45.75 -29.47 36.51
CA ASN A 562 45.08 -28.86 35.37
C ASN A 562 43.73 -28.27 35.80
N LEU A 563 43.30 -27.18 35.18
CA LEU A 563 42.07 -26.47 35.53
C LEU A 563 41.20 -26.23 34.30
N SER A 564 39.90 -26.54 34.39
CA SER A 564 38.93 -26.18 33.35
C SER A 564 38.12 -24.94 33.76
N LEU A 565 38.35 -23.82 33.07
CA LEU A 565 37.61 -22.58 33.25
C LEU A 565 36.37 -22.58 32.35
N GLY A 566 35.33 -23.27 32.82
CA GLY A 566 34.01 -23.32 32.18
C GLY A 566 32.87 -22.87 33.08
N ASN A 567 32.86 -23.38 34.32
CA ASN A 567 31.81 -23.09 35.31
C ASN A 567 32.35 -22.40 36.59
N MET A 568 33.67 -22.38 36.79
CA MET A 568 34.28 -21.86 38.03
C MET A 568 34.48 -20.34 38.03
N LEU A 569 34.54 -19.72 36.85
CA LEU A 569 34.61 -18.28 36.65
C LEU A 569 33.29 -17.77 36.06
N ASN A 570 32.16 -18.08 36.70
CA ASN A 570 30.93 -17.32 36.51
C ASN A 570 31.10 -15.98 37.25
N VAL A 571 32.04 -15.17 36.76
CA VAL A 571 32.36 -13.87 37.35
C VAL A 571 31.35 -12.86 36.82
N THR A 572 30.08 -13.11 37.08
CA THR A 572 28.93 -12.29 36.66
C THR A 572 28.84 -10.94 37.37
N LYS A 573 29.94 -10.49 38.01
CA LYS A 573 30.17 -9.17 38.60
C LYS A 573 31.48 -9.22 39.37
N VAL A 574 32.59 -8.84 38.75
CA VAL A 574 33.73 -8.36 39.53
C VAL A 574 33.87 -6.88 39.26
N ASN A 575 33.57 -6.08 40.27
CA ASN A 575 34.06 -4.71 40.36
C ASN A 575 35.53 -4.71 40.85
N SER A 576 36.30 -5.75 40.48
CA SER A 576 37.62 -6.04 41.01
C SER A 576 38.47 -6.84 40.00
N ARG A 577 39.79 -6.87 40.24
CA ARG A 577 40.74 -7.64 39.43
C ARG A 577 40.70 -9.11 39.84
N VAL A 578 40.70 -10.04 38.89
CA VAL A 578 40.76 -11.49 39.13
C VAL A 578 42.05 -12.04 38.57
N TYR A 579 42.78 -12.76 39.40
CA TYR A 579 44.03 -13.43 39.05
C TYR A 579 43.80 -14.95 39.14
N VAL A 580 43.93 -15.66 38.02
CA VAL A 580 43.94 -17.12 38.01
C VAL A 580 45.38 -17.56 37.91
N ARG A 581 45.87 -18.32 38.89
CA ARG A 581 47.24 -18.83 38.91
C ARG A 581 47.24 -20.35 38.99
N LEU A 582 47.96 -20.98 38.07
CA LEU A 582 48.05 -22.43 38.02
C LEU A 582 49.43 -22.91 37.58
N ALA A 583 50.07 -23.75 38.38
CA ALA A 583 51.33 -24.43 38.06
C ALA A 583 51.16 -25.58 37.03
N GLY A 584 50.17 -25.49 36.13
CA GLY A 584 49.74 -26.55 35.22
C GLY A 584 48.99 -26.02 34.00
N THR A 585 48.11 -26.84 33.40
CA THR A 585 47.36 -26.45 32.19
C THR A 585 46.00 -25.87 32.53
N VAL A 586 45.71 -24.64 32.07
CA VAL A 586 44.36 -24.07 32.06
C VAL A 586 43.67 -24.41 30.74
N THR A 587 42.45 -24.92 30.78
CA THR A 587 41.58 -25.13 29.61
C THR A 587 40.33 -24.27 29.74
N ILE A 588 40.14 -23.32 28.83
CA ILE A 588 38.99 -22.42 28.79
C ILE A 588 37.93 -23.05 27.90
N THR A 589 36.77 -23.38 28.48
CA THR A 589 35.71 -24.14 27.79
C THR A 589 34.43 -23.33 27.56
N ASN A 590 34.34 -22.11 28.11
CA ASN A 590 33.24 -21.17 27.93
C ASN A 590 33.78 -19.74 27.77
N ASN A 591 32.92 -18.82 27.32
CA ASN A 591 33.26 -17.40 27.22
C ASN A 591 33.63 -16.81 28.58
N ILE A 592 34.62 -15.91 28.57
CA ILE A 592 34.96 -15.06 29.72
C ILE A 592 34.78 -13.63 29.24
N THR A 593 33.80 -12.92 29.80
CA THR A 593 33.43 -11.57 29.38
C THR A 593 33.50 -10.62 30.55
N LEU A 594 34.03 -9.42 30.31
CA LEU A 594 33.89 -8.29 31.21
C LEU A 594 32.60 -7.55 30.85
N ASP A 595 31.77 -7.22 31.84
CA ASP A 595 30.54 -6.46 31.63
C ASP A 595 30.87 -4.97 31.50
N ASP A 596 30.31 -4.29 30.50
CA ASP A 596 30.57 -2.87 30.20
C ASP A 596 29.75 -1.95 31.15
N ASP A 597 29.77 -2.20 32.46
CA ASP A 597 28.97 -1.39 33.40
C ASP A 597 29.54 0.03 33.50
N THR A 598 28.80 0.97 32.91
CA THR A 598 29.13 2.40 32.70
C THR A 598 29.35 3.25 33.97
N ASN A 599 29.36 2.65 35.17
CA ASN A 599 29.52 3.34 36.45
C ASN A 599 30.88 3.11 37.13
N LEU A 600 31.96 3.02 36.34
CA LEU A 600 33.33 3.00 36.88
C LEU A 600 33.78 4.42 37.26
N GLN A 601 33.37 4.89 38.45
CA GLN A 601 33.75 6.23 38.96
C GLN A 601 35.07 6.26 39.74
N ASP A 602 35.76 5.12 39.88
CA ASP A 602 37.06 5.01 40.55
C ASP A 602 38.03 4.14 39.72
N ASN A 603 39.24 4.65 39.48
CA ASN A 603 40.32 3.94 38.78
C ASN A 603 40.74 2.64 39.48
N SER A 604 40.36 2.44 40.74
CA SER A 604 40.60 1.19 41.49
C SER A 604 39.61 0.06 41.16
N LEU A 605 38.54 0.35 40.41
CA LEU A 605 37.43 -0.57 40.11
C LEU A 605 37.43 -1.12 38.68
N PHE A 606 38.43 -0.79 37.85
CA PHE A 606 38.53 -1.36 36.50
C PHE A 606 38.65 -2.89 36.57
N PRO A 607 37.65 -3.63 36.05
CA PRO A 607 37.68 -5.07 36.10
C PRO A 607 38.74 -5.57 35.12
N GLN A 608 39.61 -6.46 35.60
CA GLN A 608 40.66 -7.07 34.77
C GLN A 608 40.78 -8.53 35.16
N ILE A 609 40.78 -9.41 34.17
CA ILE A 609 41.04 -10.84 34.37
C ILE A 609 42.44 -11.13 33.82
N VAL A 610 43.30 -11.73 34.64
CA VAL A 610 44.64 -12.18 34.26
C VAL A 610 44.75 -13.67 34.55
N ILE A 611 45.07 -14.46 33.53
CA ILE A 611 45.23 -15.91 33.62
C ILE A 611 46.70 -16.23 33.44
N ILE A 612 47.31 -16.80 34.48
CA ILE A 612 48.72 -17.18 34.54
C ILE A 612 48.81 -18.70 34.71
N ALA A 613 49.37 -19.39 33.72
CA ALA A 613 49.49 -20.85 33.74
C ALA A 613 50.72 -21.37 32.99
N ASN A 614 51.09 -22.65 33.15
CA ASN A 614 52.15 -23.26 32.32
C ASN A 614 51.69 -23.40 30.87
N ASN A 615 50.45 -23.87 30.66
CA ASN A 615 49.81 -24.00 29.35
C ASN A 615 48.39 -23.42 29.40
N ILE A 616 47.93 -22.79 28.32
CA ILE A 616 46.56 -22.25 28.20
C ILE A 616 45.92 -22.77 26.91
N ASN A 617 44.89 -23.61 27.05
CA ASN A 617 44.10 -24.14 25.95
C ASN A 617 42.76 -23.42 25.87
N ILE A 618 42.31 -23.05 24.67
CA ILE A 618 41.00 -22.43 24.45
C ILE A 618 40.19 -23.36 23.55
N HIS A 619 39.02 -23.77 24.02
CA HIS A 619 38.16 -24.68 23.29
C HIS A 619 37.40 -23.96 22.16
N HIS A 620 37.04 -24.69 21.10
CA HIS A 620 36.50 -24.11 19.85
C HIS A 620 35.13 -23.44 19.99
N ASN A 621 34.39 -23.73 21.07
CA ASN A 621 33.08 -23.12 21.36
C ASN A 621 33.20 -21.75 22.06
N VAL A 622 34.41 -21.32 22.43
CA VAL A 622 34.66 -20.01 23.04
C VAL A 622 34.66 -18.96 21.93
N SER A 623 33.70 -18.03 21.97
CA SER A 623 33.53 -16.94 21.01
C SER A 623 34.01 -15.56 21.52
N ARG A 624 34.21 -15.39 22.84
CA ARG A 624 34.77 -14.16 23.43
C ARG A 624 35.57 -14.46 24.70
N LEU A 625 36.75 -13.84 24.82
CA LEU A 625 37.67 -13.96 25.95
C LEU A 625 38.29 -12.59 26.29
N ASP A 626 37.79 -11.96 27.35
CA ASP A 626 38.22 -10.66 27.84
C ASP A 626 39.22 -10.84 29.00
N ALA A 627 40.43 -11.32 28.69
CA ALA A 627 41.47 -11.58 29.69
C ALA A 627 42.89 -11.40 29.14
N TRP A 628 43.82 -11.07 30.02
CA TRP A 628 45.25 -11.18 29.73
C TRP A 628 45.71 -12.62 29.98
N LEU A 629 46.35 -13.22 28.99
CA LEU A 629 46.83 -14.59 29.05
C LEU A 629 48.35 -14.60 29.15
N ILE A 630 48.89 -15.19 30.21
CA ILE A 630 50.32 -15.23 30.49
C ILE A 630 50.73 -16.68 30.71
N ALA A 631 51.37 -17.27 29.70
CA ALA A 631 51.97 -18.59 29.84
C ALA A 631 53.37 -18.45 30.48
N LYS A 632 53.55 -18.97 31.70
CA LYS A 632 54.82 -18.95 32.44
C LYS A 632 55.09 -20.32 33.04
N ALA A 633 56.27 -20.87 32.75
CA ALA A 633 56.73 -22.10 33.38
C ALA A 633 57.29 -21.84 34.79
N ASP A 634 57.04 -22.75 35.73
CA ASP A 634 57.78 -22.79 36.99
C ASP A 634 59.25 -23.20 36.77
N ALA A 635 60.15 -22.78 37.66
CA ALA A 635 61.60 -22.96 37.53
C ALA A 635 61.97 -24.44 37.27
N GLY A 636 62.31 -24.75 36.02
CA GLY A 636 62.71 -26.09 35.55
C GLY A 636 61.80 -26.74 34.49
N GLY A 637 60.65 -26.15 34.17
CA GLY A 637 59.74 -26.66 33.13
C GLY A 637 59.85 -25.91 31.80
N ALA A 638 59.65 -26.61 30.68
CA ALA A 638 59.41 -25.96 29.38
C ALA A 638 57.93 -25.54 29.30
N GLY A 639 57.64 -24.26 29.55
CA GLY A 639 56.34 -23.65 29.25
C GLY A 639 56.31 -23.14 27.80
N GLY A 640 55.19 -23.32 27.10
CA GLY A 640 55.04 -22.95 25.70
C GLY A 640 53.59 -22.83 25.26
#